data_AF-A0A1H3VJW2-F1
#
_entry.id   AF-A0A1H3VJW2-F1
#
_cell.length_a   1.000
_cell.length_b   1.000
_cell.length_c   1.000
_cell.angle_alpha   90.00
_cell.angle_beta   90.00
_cell.angle_gamma   90.00
#
_symmetry.space_group_name_H-M   'P 1'
#
loop_
_entity.id
_entity.type
_entity.pdbx_description
1 polymer ?
#
loop_
_entity_poly.entity_id
_entity_poly.type
_entity_poly.pdbx_seq_one_letter_code
_entity_poly.pdbx_strand_id
1 'polypeptide(L)'
;MSIISKLHYEDLTINILRFRLAFSQNTNVTGRPSAKPTGGLWNIAFETRKNDPFLEYMVNGTMIKYLKIIIQPAILGGKSRIIELRDVYVIMHRDNFDGVNNQPMTTYIELSSASMVQNGQTMFVKYWKITDPDAETVKATVIEEPSPKISNINWIHPETKETLQETTYTENVALTAQIENQESSSAKIIIIKEDGTEFENGQTELTFEEAINDDGSIELTALEIKEQWEDFETADIDKLIAKIDHNGYQKKSAALEVVPTPKVLVSFRPNDSWKGEFGFDWIREDDTSLFMDNKFEDIVSKQYTDSAFTKLEKKGNNYKGHFKKDATLLKNLKEKYRPFEVTWKKTTEASGKQVNYKHFTEWLSLKKGKEAKIKIHIDVTEKADFLKFEDTENFTFTPNKIEIKNKKGTKKLSDIVSIKCDKEFTEDEEIVIKAYKEKQTKGILAGKLNVWANAATNHKQKKVVFVQLTTKLSKTSKPKKSDASKEKARINKYLNQAYIELHPDSKIIDIDLTLDPDFSRFVKNGKILTKSVLVPKKPAVAATSTTPAMAEKPAIPIQTLTDYLKSKLDTKYLTYFKAFYFAENGYHPSGNLSGYSAKKADYVVVFKSANHQTAAHEFLHSFSLPHTFTNSESTTDAEFTYIAKKTDNLLDYSHNITSDPNNNNRCSLYYWQWITANKSIT
;
A
#
# COMPACT_ATOMS: atom_id res chain seq x y z
N MET A 1 -44.87 72.54 -9.29
CA MET A 1 -44.05 73.23 -8.27
C MET A 1 -42.62 73.29 -8.77
N SER A 2 -41.96 74.45 -8.72
CA SER A 2 -40.56 74.61 -9.20
C SER A 2 -39.50 74.15 -8.18
N ILE A 3 -39.89 73.99 -6.92
CA ILE A 3 -39.06 73.56 -5.81
C ILE A 3 -39.81 72.48 -5.02
N ILE A 4 -39.12 71.41 -4.65
CA ILE A 4 -39.61 70.33 -3.79
C ILE A 4 -38.82 70.41 -2.48
N SER A 5 -39.52 70.38 -1.35
CA SER A 5 -38.90 70.34 -0.03
C SER A 5 -39.36 69.11 0.74
N LYS A 6 -38.41 68.37 1.32
CA LYS A 6 -38.66 67.15 2.08
C LYS A 6 -38.01 67.23 3.46
N LEU A 7 -38.75 66.85 4.49
CA LEU A 7 -38.26 66.61 5.85
C LEU A 7 -37.97 65.12 6.03
N HIS A 8 -36.79 64.79 6.53
CA HIS A 8 -36.33 63.44 6.84
C HIS A 8 -36.14 63.32 8.35
N TYR A 9 -36.76 62.30 8.92
CA TYR A 9 -36.65 61.86 10.31
C TYR A 9 -36.54 60.34 10.29
N GLU A 10 -35.40 59.77 10.72
CA GLU A 10 -35.14 58.32 10.59
C GLU A 10 -35.45 57.84 9.15
N ASP A 11 -36.29 56.81 8.97
CA ASP A 11 -36.73 56.30 7.67
C ASP A 11 -37.95 57.04 7.09
N LEU A 12 -38.53 57.98 7.85
CA LEU A 12 -39.70 58.76 7.46
C LEU A 12 -39.29 59.96 6.59
N THR A 13 -39.87 60.05 5.40
CA THR A 13 -39.71 61.20 4.49
C THR A 13 -41.05 61.89 4.24
N ILE A 14 -41.14 63.18 4.58
CA ILE A 14 -42.37 63.98 4.52
C ILE A 14 -42.21 65.11 3.51
N ASN A 15 -43.14 65.22 2.57
CA ASN A 15 -43.20 66.36 1.66
C ASN A 15 -43.68 67.61 2.42
N ILE A 16 -42.86 68.66 2.44
CA ILE A 16 -43.20 69.94 3.06
C ILE A 16 -44.01 70.78 2.07
N LEU A 17 -45.21 71.19 2.46
CA LEU A 17 -46.06 72.09 1.68
C LEU A 17 -45.58 73.54 1.80
N ARG A 18 -45.18 73.95 3.01
CA ARG A 18 -44.58 75.25 3.29
C ARG A 18 -43.74 75.19 4.55
N PHE A 19 -42.70 76.02 4.61
CA PHE A 19 -42.04 76.31 5.87
C PHE A 19 -41.71 77.80 6.00
N ARG A 20 -41.53 78.26 7.23
CA ARG A 20 -40.99 79.58 7.57
C ARG A 20 -39.89 79.41 8.61
N LEU A 21 -38.77 80.08 8.36
CA LEU A 21 -37.69 80.25 9.32
C LEU A 21 -37.46 81.76 9.48
N ALA A 22 -37.38 82.24 10.72
CA ALA A 22 -37.12 83.64 11.01
C ALA A 22 -36.10 83.82 12.13
N PHE A 23 -35.32 84.89 12.01
CA PHE A 23 -34.47 85.44 13.05
C PHE A 23 -34.79 86.92 13.20
N SER A 24 -34.72 87.41 14.42
CA SER A 24 -34.91 88.81 14.76
C SER A 24 -33.87 89.26 15.76
N GLN A 25 -33.49 90.53 15.71
CA GLN A 25 -32.50 91.12 16.61
C GLN A 25 -32.95 92.53 16.96
N ASN A 26 -33.00 92.83 18.26
CA ASN A 26 -33.35 94.18 18.70
C ASN A 26 -32.30 95.18 18.25
N THR A 27 -32.73 96.38 17.90
CA THR A 27 -31.86 97.52 17.62
C THR A 27 -31.97 98.54 18.75
N ASN A 28 -30.91 99.33 18.96
CA ASN A 28 -30.97 100.51 19.81
C ASN A 28 -31.59 101.69 19.02
N VAL A 29 -31.69 102.85 19.69
CA VAL A 29 -32.24 104.08 19.11
C VAL A 29 -31.50 104.59 17.86
N THR A 30 -30.30 104.10 17.56
CA THR A 30 -29.53 104.44 16.35
C THR A 30 -29.63 103.39 15.24
N GLY A 31 -30.47 102.37 15.41
CA GLY A 31 -30.66 101.28 14.44
C GLY A 31 -29.55 100.22 14.46
N ARG A 32 -28.59 100.31 15.39
CA ARG A 32 -27.54 99.29 15.57
C ARG A 32 -28.06 98.13 16.40
N PRO A 33 -27.67 96.87 16.10
CA PRO A 33 -28.02 95.73 16.93
C PRO A 33 -27.65 95.91 18.40
N SER A 34 -28.60 95.65 19.30
CA SER A 34 -28.47 95.84 20.76
C SER A 34 -28.59 94.55 21.58
N ALA A 35 -28.94 93.43 20.95
CA ALA A 35 -29.06 92.12 21.59
C ALA A 35 -28.51 91.01 20.67
N LYS A 36 -28.33 89.78 21.18
CA LYS A 36 -28.03 88.62 20.33
C LYS A 36 -29.25 88.29 19.43
N PRO A 37 -29.06 87.79 18.20
CA PRO A 37 -30.17 87.31 17.39
C PRO A 37 -30.98 86.24 18.13
N THR A 38 -32.30 86.36 18.07
CA THR A 38 -33.25 85.37 18.60
C THR A 38 -34.04 84.79 17.43
N GLY A 39 -34.36 83.49 17.49
CA GLY A 39 -35.03 82.80 16.40
C GLY A 39 -34.58 81.35 16.27
N GLY A 40 -34.55 80.86 15.04
CA GLY A 40 -34.30 79.44 14.77
C GLY A 40 -35.52 78.58 15.10
N LEU A 41 -36.71 79.17 15.00
CA LEU A 41 -37.99 78.47 15.05
C LEU A 41 -38.44 78.16 13.62
N TRP A 42 -38.74 76.90 13.38
CA TRP A 42 -39.18 76.39 12.09
C TRP A 42 -40.66 76.09 12.13
N ASN A 43 -41.46 76.91 11.47
CA ASN A 43 -42.87 76.60 11.25
C ASN A 43 -42.99 75.80 9.96
N ILE A 44 -43.38 74.54 10.04
CA ILE A 44 -43.49 73.62 8.89
C ILE A 44 -44.94 73.19 8.76
N ALA A 45 -45.46 73.13 7.53
CA ALA A 45 -46.74 72.50 7.23
C ALA A 45 -46.58 71.41 6.18
N PHE A 46 -47.26 70.28 6.41
CA PHE A 46 -47.27 69.12 5.51
C PHE A 46 -48.66 68.47 5.52
N GLU A 47 -48.95 67.65 4.50
CA GLU A 47 -50.20 66.88 4.44
C GLU A 47 -50.26 65.91 5.63
N THR A 48 -51.36 65.94 6.38
CA THR A 48 -51.51 65.08 7.58
C THR A 48 -51.40 63.60 7.18
N ARG A 49 -50.68 62.83 8.00
CA ARG A 49 -50.43 61.41 7.77
C ARG A 49 -50.84 60.61 8.99
N LYS A 50 -51.07 59.32 8.78
CA LYS A 50 -51.40 58.39 9.87
C LYS A 50 -50.23 58.19 10.84
N ASN A 51 -49.00 58.22 10.32
CA ASN A 51 -47.80 57.81 11.03
C ASN A 51 -46.70 58.90 10.96
N ASP A 52 -46.83 59.96 11.75
CA ASP A 52 -45.72 60.87 12.05
C ASP A 52 -45.55 61.05 13.57
N PRO A 53 -44.32 61.27 14.06
CA PRO A 53 -44.04 61.22 15.49
C PRO A 53 -44.18 62.58 16.19
N PHE A 54 -44.51 63.67 15.46
CA PHE A 54 -44.32 65.02 15.99
C PHE A 54 -45.30 65.38 17.10
N LEU A 55 -46.54 64.86 17.04
CA LEU A 55 -47.50 65.02 18.14
C LEU A 55 -46.99 64.35 19.42
N GLU A 56 -46.45 63.13 19.30
CA GLU A 56 -45.89 62.38 20.43
C GLU A 56 -44.69 63.12 21.06
N TYR A 57 -43.75 63.59 20.24
CA TYR A 57 -42.60 64.38 20.71
C TYR A 57 -43.02 65.67 21.42
N MET A 58 -44.06 66.35 20.93
CA MET A 58 -44.59 67.54 21.59
C MET A 58 -45.23 67.20 22.94
N VAL A 59 -46.07 66.16 22.99
CA VAL A 59 -46.80 65.77 24.22
C VAL A 59 -45.85 65.26 25.29
N ASN A 60 -44.86 64.45 24.90
CA ASN A 60 -43.89 63.87 25.84
C ASN A 60 -42.77 64.85 26.21
N GLY A 61 -42.62 65.97 25.49
CA GLY A 61 -41.52 66.90 25.67
C GLY A 61 -40.15 66.26 25.42
N THR A 62 -40.10 65.22 24.60
CA THR A 62 -38.87 64.50 24.26
C THR A 62 -38.12 65.24 23.15
N MET A 63 -36.80 65.18 23.20
CA MET A 63 -35.94 65.81 22.21
C MET A 63 -35.73 64.89 21.01
N ILE A 64 -35.95 65.40 19.80
CA ILE A 64 -35.53 64.76 18.55
C ILE A 64 -34.05 65.08 18.33
N LYS A 65 -33.20 64.06 18.27
CA LYS A 65 -31.75 64.27 18.13
C LYS A 65 -31.37 64.95 16.80
N TYR A 66 -32.04 64.58 15.71
CA TYR A 66 -31.66 65.00 14.37
C TYR A 66 -32.85 65.03 13.39
N LEU A 67 -32.93 66.08 12.58
CA LEU A 67 -33.83 66.22 11.44
C LEU A 67 -33.07 66.78 10.24
N LYS A 68 -33.41 66.34 9.03
CA LYS A 68 -32.81 66.85 7.79
C LYS A 68 -33.87 67.35 6.83
N ILE A 69 -33.74 68.59 6.38
CA ILE A 69 -34.59 69.20 5.36
C ILE A 69 -33.78 69.34 4.06
N ILE A 70 -34.29 68.77 2.98
CA ILE A 70 -33.71 68.89 1.64
C ILE A 70 -34.64 69.74 0.79
N ILE A 71 -34.12 70.83 0.24
CA ILE A 71 -34.83 71.72 -0.69
C ILE A 71 -34.13 71.62 -2.04
N GLN A 72 -34.84 71.12 -3.05
CA GLN A 72 -34.26 70.89 -4.38
C GLN A 72 -35.17 71.45 -5.48
N PRO A 73 -34.60 71.97 -6.59
CA PRO A 73 -35.38 72.31 -7.78
C PRO A 73 -36.10 71.07 -8.32
N ALA A 74 -37.29 71.24 -8.92
CA ALA A 74 -38.02 70.14 -9.56
C ALA A 74 -37.40 69.71 -10.91
N ILE A 75 -36.33 70.37 -11.36
CA ILE A 75 -35.62 70.15 -12.62
C ILE A 75 -34.39 69.26 -12.37
N LEU A 76 -34.13 68.30 -13.27
CA LEU A 76 -33.00 67.38 -13.17
C LEU A 76 -31.66 68.14 -13.11
N GLY A 77 -30.80 67.82 -12.13
CA GLY A 77 -29.45 68.41 -11.99
C GLY A 77 -29.37 69.71 -11.17
N GLY A 78 -30.47 70.18 -10.58
CA GLY A 78 -30.47 71.34 -9.69
C GLY A 78 -29.71 71.09 -8.37
N LYS A 79 -28.90 72.06 -7.91
CA LYS A 79 -28.23 71.97 -6.61
C LYS A 79 -29.25 71.96 -5.47
N SER A 80 -29.13 70.99 -4.57
CA SER A 80 -29.96 70.92 -3.36
C SER A 80 -29.40 71.81 -2.26
N ARG A 81 -30.29 72.40 -1.47
CA ARG A 81 -29.97 73.01 -0.17
C ARG A 81 -30.32 72.00 0.92
N ILE A 82 -29.33 71.58 1.67
CA ILE A 82 -29.44 70.66 2.78
C ILE A 82 -29.39 71.46 4.08
N ILE A 83 -30.35 71.23 4.95
CA ILE A 83 -30.46 71.86 6.26
C ILE A 83 -30.58 70.74 7.29
N GLU A 84 -29.70 70.74 8.27
CA GLU A 84 -29.68 69.78 9.37
C GLU A 84 -30.01 70.51 10.66
N LEU A 85 -31.01 70.01 11.38
CA LEU A 85 -31.41 70.51 12.69
C LEU A 85 -31.01 69.46 13.72
N ARG A 86 -30.29 69.89 14.76
CA ARG A 86 -29.85 69.00 15.85
C ARG A 86 -30.45 69.45 17.17
N ASP A 87 -30.74 68.49 18.04
CA ASP A 87 -31.34 68.67 19.37
C ASP A 87 -32.61 69.53 19.27
N VAL A 88 -33.67 68.93 18.74
CA VAL A 88 -34.89 69.62 18.30
C VAL A 88 -36.04 69.28 19.23
N TYR A 89 -36.73 70.31 19.73
CA TYR A 89 -38.02 70.16 20.40
C TYR A 89 -39.15 70.56 19.45
N VAL A 90 -40.22 69.77 19.45
CA VAL A 90 -41.51 70.17 18.87
C VAL A 90 -42.23 71.01 19.91
N ILE A 91 -42.44 72.30 19.62
CA ILE A 91 -43.05 73.25 20.57
C ILE A 91 -44.49 73.62 20.22
N MET A 92 -44.94 73.26 19.02
CA MET A 92 -46.33 73.38 18.59
C MET A 92 -46.64 72.27 17.59
N HIS A 93 -47.85 71.72 17.72
CA HIS A 93 -48.46 70.77 16.80
C HIS A 93 -49.92 71.17 16.65
N ARG A 94 -50.40 71.29 15.42
CA ARG A 94 -51.79 71.63 15.12
C ARG A 94 -52.22 70.98 13.81
N ASP A 95 -53.24 70.15 13.88
CA ASP A 95 -53.92 69.66 12.69
C ASP A 95 -55.05 70.61 12.30
N ASN A 96 -55.21 70.82 11.00
CA ASN A 96 -56.30 71.61 10.44
C ASN A 96 -56.99 70.81 9.34
N PHE A 97 -58.28 70.52 9.54
CA PHE A 97 -59.14 69.91 8.53
C PHE A 97 -60.09 70.96 7.95
N ASP A 98 -60.19 71.01 6.62
CA ASP A 98 -61.12 71.85 5.86
C ASP A 98 -61.75 71.02 4.74
N GLY A 99 -62.99 70.58 4.96
CA GLY A 99 -63.71 69.67 4.04
C GLY A 99 -64.10 70.26 2.69
N VAL A 100 -63.83 71.55 2.43
CA VAL A 100 -64.15 72.24 1.16
C VAL A 100 -62.87 72.53 0.34
N ASN A 101 -61.70 72.37 0.95
CA ASN A 101 -60.41 72.68 0.33
C ASN A 101 -59.83 71.45 -0.41
N ASN A 102 -59.13 71.70 -1.53
CA ASN A 102 -58.39 70.67 -2.27
C ASN A 102 -57.20 70.06 -1.50
N GLN A 103 -56.81 70.64 -0.36
CA GLN A 103 -55.91 70.04 0.63
C GLN A 103 -56.65 69.90 1.96
N PRO A 104 -57.49 68.86 2.11
CA PRO A 104 -58.51 68.83 3.16
C PRO A 104 -57.94 68.64 4.56
N MET A 105 -56.70 68.15 4.72
CA MET A 105 -56.08 67.96 6.04
C MET A 105 -54.60 68.32 6.01
N THR A 106 -54.19 69.29 6.84
CA THR A 106 -52.80 69.78 6.92
C THR A 106 -52.34 69.84 8.37
N THR A 107 -51.17 69.29 8.65
CA THR A 107 -50.50 69.36 9.95
C THR A 107 -49.50 70.51 9.96
N TYR A 108 -49.51 71.27 11.05
CA TYR A 108 -48.59 72.37 11.33
C TYR A 108 -47.74 72.02 12.54
N ILE A 109 -46.42 72.11 12.40
CA ILE A 109 -45.49 71.95 13.50
C ILE A 109 -44.61 73.18 13.65
N GLU A 110 -44.19 73.46 14.87
CA GLU A 110 -43.13 74.41 15.17
C GLU A 110 -41.98 73.70 15.87
N LEU A 111 -40.78 73.82 15.30
CA LEU A 111 -39.58 73.18 15.82
C LEU A 111 -38.60 74.21 16.36
N SER A 112 -38.08 73.97 17.56
CA SER A 112 -36.96 74.71 18.14
C SER A 112 -35.74 73.82 18.18
N SER A 113 -34.77 74.04 17.30
CA SER A 113 -33.49 73.32 17.32
C SER A 113 -32.45 74.06 18.16
N ALA A 114 -31.53 73.31 18.77
CA ALA A 114 -30.37 73.89 19.44
C ALA A 114 -29.34 74.38 18.44
N SER A 115 -29.17 73.69 17.31
CA SER A 115 -28.28 74.12 16.24
C SER A 115 -28.89 73.88 14.86
N MET A 116 -28.35 74.60 13.87
CA MET A 116 -28.68 74.42 12.46
C MET A 116 -27.42 74.46 11.62
N VAL A 117 -27.21 73.43 10.82
CA VAL A 117 -26.14 73.34 9.83
C VAL A 117 -26.78 73.41 8.44
N GLN A 118 -26.28 74.28 7.58
CA GLN A 118 -26.77 74.44 6.21
C GLN A 118 -25.63 74.21 5.23
N ASN A 119 -25.80 73.22 4.35
CA ASN A 119 -24.78 72.80 3.38
C ASN A 119 -23.39 72.59 4.02
N GLY A 120 -23.36 72.00 5.22
CA GLY A 120 -22.13 71.78 5.99
C GLY A 120 -21.63 72.98 6.81
N GLN A 121 -22.25 74.15 6.71
CA GLN A 121 -21.87 75.34 7.49
C GLN A 121 -22.79 75.53 8.70
N THR A 122 -22.21 75.62 9.90
CA THR A 122 -22.95 75.95 11.12
C THR A 122 -23.51 77.37 11.05
N MET A 123 -24.84 77.49 11.09
CA MET A 123 -25.56 78.77 10.94
C MET A 123 -25.88 79.42 12.28
N PHE A 124 -26.26 78.64 13.29
CA PHE A 124 -26.40 79.10 14.66
C PHE A 124 -26.28 77.94 15.66
N VAL A 125 -25.96 78.29 16.90
CA VAL A 125 -25.90 77.38 18.04
C VAL A 125 -26.47 78.08 19.27
N LYS A 126 -27.44 77.44 19.95
CA LYS A 126 -28.00 77.87 21.23
C LYS A 126 -27.22 77.21 22.37
N TYR A 127 -27.24 77.86 23.53
CA TYR A 127 -26.45 77.45 24.70
C TYR A 127 -26.79 76.06 25.23
N TRP A 128 -28.00 75.55 24.94
CA TRP A 128 -28.50 74.26 25.41
C TRP A 128 -28.24 73.11 24.42
N LYS A 129 -27.32 73.27 23.46
CA LYS A 129 -26.91 72.17 22.57
C LYS A 129 -26.38 70.99 23.39
N ILE A 130 -26.78 69.78 23.00
CA ILE A 130 -26.22 68.51 23.49
C ILE A 130 -25.22 67.98 22.45
N THR A 131 -25.61 68.05 21.17
CA THR A 131 -24.83 67.60 20.03
C THR A 131 -23.96 68.74 19.50
N ASP A 132 -22.65 68.50 19.35
CA ASP A 132 -21.74 69.50 18.79
C ASP A 132 -21.88 69.60 17.27
N PRO A 133 -22.26 70.76 16.69
CA PRO A 133 -22.40 70.91 15.24
C PRO A 133 -21.07 70.81 14.49
N ASP A 134 -19.96 71.14 15.15
CA ASP A 134 -18.62 71.22 14.55
C ASP A 134 -17.76 69.95 14.78
N ALA A 135 -18.30 68.93 15.45
CA ALA A 135 -17.63 67.64 15.59
C ALA A 135 -17.47 66.99 14.21
N GLU A 136 -16.25 66.59 13.85
CA GLU A 136 -15.97 65.83 12.63
C GLU A 136 -16.91 64.61 12.56
N THR A 137 -17.71 64.53 11.50
CA THR A 137 -18.66 63.44 11.29
C THR A 137 -17.91 62.12 11.11
N VAL A 138 -17.79 61.33 12.17
CA VAL A 138 -17.63 59.87 12.05
C VAL A 138 -18.94 59.35 11.47
N LYS A 139 -18.89 58.71 10.30
CA LYS A 139 -20.06 58.19 9.58
C LYS A 139 -20.93 57.34 10.51
N ALA A 140 -22.24 57.54 10.45
CA ALA A 140 -23.20 56.63 11.06
C ALA A 140 -23.09 55.24 10.41
N THR A 141 -22.92 54.21 11.24
CA THR A 141 -22.96 52.81 10.84
C THR A 141 -24.39 52.49 10.42
N VAL A 142 -24.57 52.14 9.15
CA VAL A 142 -25.77 51.45 8.65
C VAL A 142 -25.87 50.15 9.45
N ILE A 143 -27.01 49.87 10.10
CA ILE A 143 -27.33 48.50 10.49
C ILE A 143 -27.65 47.81 9.16
N GLU A 144 -26.63 47.22 8.52
CA GLU A 144 -26.88 46.27 7.45
C GLU A 144 -27.67 45.12 8.08
N GLU A 145 -28.80 44.76 7.48
CA GLU A 145 -29.38 43.45 7.76
C GLU A 145 -28.27 42.41 7.56
N PRO A 146 -28.09 41.45 8.50
CA PRO A 146 -26.96 40.57 8.45
C PRO A 146 -27.09 39.69 7.20
N SER A 147 -26.24 39.95 6.22
CA SER A 147 -26.24 39.22 4.94
C SER A 147 -25.76 37.79 5.13
N PRO A 148 -26.21 36.86 4.27
CA PRO A 148 -25.70 35.50 4.26
C PRO A 148 -24.17 35.47 4.20
N LYS A 149 -23.56 34.73 5.11
CA LYS A 149 -22.12 34.60 5.19
C LYS A 149 -21.72 33.15 5.26
N ILE A 150 -21.05 32.69 4.21
CA ILE A 150 -20.48 31.34 4.14
C ILE A 150 -19.15 31.33 4.91
N SER A 151 -19.06 30.52 5.97
CA SER A 151 -17.87 30.28 6.77
C SER A 151 -17.38 28.83 6.61
N ASN A 152 -16.13 28.59 7.00
CA ASN A 152 -15.45 27.28 7.08
C ASN A 152 -15.90 26.19 6.08
N ILE A 153 -15.39 26.24 4.85
CA ILE A 153 -15.61 25.16 3.87
C ILE A 153 -14.46 24.16 3.99
N ASN A 154 -14.74 22.99 4.54
CA ASN A 154 -13.74 21.95 4.80
C ASN A 154 -14.11 20.67 4.04
N TRP A 155 -13.14 20.15 3.28
CA TRP A 155 -13.18 18.77 2.82
C TRP A 155 -12.98 17.85 4.01
N ILE A 156 -13.77 16.78 4.11
CA ILE A 156 -13.72 15.85 5.23
C ILE A 156 -13.83 14.40 4.76
N HIS A 157 -13.30 13.48 5.56
CA HIS A 157 -13.60 12.06 5.38
C HIS A 157 -15.05 11.78 5.81
N PRO A 158 -15.86 11.07 5.01
CA PRO A 158 -17.29 10.88 5.29
C PRO A 158 -17.55 10.14 6.61
N GLU A 159 -16.72 9.15 6.95
CA GLU A 159 -16.87 8.36 8.18
C GLU A 159 -16.21 8.99 9.41
N THR A 160 -14.91 9.33 9.35
CA THR A 160 -14.17 9.85 10.51
C THR A 160 -14.41 11.34 10.78
N LYS A 161 -14.96 12.08 9.81
CA LYS A 161 -15.17 13.54 9.84
C LYS A 161 -13.89 14.36 10.00
N GLU A 162 -12.71 13.74 9.80
CA GLU A 162 -11.42 14.45 9.81
C GLU A 162 -11.26 15.33 8.57
N THR A 163 -10.67 16.52 8.73
CA THR A 163 -10.40 17.44 7.62
C THR A 163 -9.31 16.90 6.69
N LEU A 164 -9.61 16.90 5.39
CA LEU A 164 -8.71 16.40 4.34
C LEU A 164 -8.01 17.57 3.64
N GLN A 165 -6.69 17.45 3.49
CA GLN A 165 -5.90 18.29 2.58
C GLN A 165 -5.58 17.57 1.26
N GLU A 166 -5.59 16.24 1.30
CA GLU A 166 -5.36 15.39 0.14
C GLU A 166 -6.20 14.11 0.21
N THR A 167 -6.43 13.50 -0.95
CA THR A 167 -7.13 12.22 -1.14
C THR A 167 -6.54 11.48 -2.33
N THR A 168 -6.92 10.23 -2.57
CA THR A 168 -6.62 9.49 -3.80
C THR A 168 -7.87 9.27 -4.64
N TYR A 169 -7.68 8.85 -5.89
CA TYR A 169 -8.76 8.28 -6.68
C TYR A 169 -9.38 7.05 -5.99
N THR A 170 -10.65 6.78 -6.27
CA THR A 170 -11.55 5.76 -5.69
C THR A 170 -11.95 5.95 -4.22
N GLU A 171 -11.45 6.98 -3.55
CA GLU A 171 -11.86 7.31 -2.18
C GLU A 171 -13.12 8.19 -2.17
N ASN A 172 -13.89 8.08 -1.09
CA ASN A 172 -15.04 8.94 -0.86
C ASN A 172 -14.63 10.15 -0.02
N VAL A 173 -15.03 11.33 -0.46
CA VAL A 173 -14.86 12.58 0.28
C VAL A 173 -16.21 13.22 0.54
N ALA A 174 -16.31 13.98 1.62
CA ALA A 174 -17.46 14.83 1.90
C ALA A 174 -16.98 16.26 2.12
N LEU A 175 -17.92 17.15 2.34
CA LEU A 175 -17.65 18.55 2.59
C LEU A 175 -18.59 19.08 3.65
N THR A 176 -18.05 19.84 4.61
CA THR A 176 -18.84 20.59 5.58
C THR A 176 -18.68 22.08 5.34
N ALA A 177 -19.77 22.81 5.48
CA ALA A 177 -19.75 24.27 5.50
C ALA A 177 -20.75 24.84 6.49
N GLN A 178 -20.61 26.13 6.78
CA GLN A 178 -21.49 26.86 7.66
C GLN A 178 -22.00 28.12 6.96
N ILE A 179 -23.31 28.37 7.03
CA ILE A 179 -23.95 29.57 6.49
C ILE A 179 -24.63 30.32 7.64
N GLU A 180 -24.07 31.48 7.97
CA GLU A 180 -24.69 32.43 8.89
C GLU A 180 -25.74 33.25 8.13
N ASN A 181 -26.89 33.53 8.76
CA ASN A 181 -27.99 34.33 8.20
C ASN A 181 -28.55 33.77 6.87
N GLN A 182 -28.82 32.47 6.83
CA GLN A 182 -29.38 31.80 5.65
C GLN A 182 -30.72 32.42 5.21
N GLU A 183 -30.87 32.59 3.90
CA GLU A 183 -32.07 33.14 3.26
C GLU A 183 -32.90 32.06 2.54
N SER A 184 -32.40 30.83 2.46
CA SER A 184 -33.08 29.66 1.88
C SER A 184 -32.75 28.38 2.65
N SER A 185 -33.47 27.30 2.39
CA SER A 185 -33.28 25.98 3.02
C SER A 185 -32.28 25.07 2.29
N SER A 186 -31.67 25.54 1.20
CA SER A 186 -30.67 24.79 0.42
C SER A 186 -29.55 25.68 -0.08
N ALA A 187 -28.37 25.11 -0.30
CA ALA A 187 -27.28 25.78 -1.01
C ALA A 187 -26.77 24.92 -2.16
N LYS A 188 -26.26 25.59 -3.19
CA LYS A 188 -25.66 24.93 -4.35
C LYS A 188 -24.16 24.77 -4.11
N ILE A 189 -23.67 23.53 -4.19
CA ILE A 189 -22.26 23.18 -4.09
C ILE A 189 -21.77 22.82 -5.49
N ILE A 190 -20.74 23.52 -5.97
CA ILE A 190 -20.14 23.30 -7.28
C ILE A 190 -18.69 22.88 -7.06
N ILE A 191 -18.30 21.72 -7.55
CA ILE A 191 -16.93 21.22 -7.49
C ILE A 191 -16.30 21.37 -8.86
N ILE A 192 -15.13 21.98 -8.90
CA ILE A 192 -14.32 22.20 -10.11
C ILE A 192 -12.90 21.69 -9.89
N LYS A 193 -12.23 21.29 -10.97
CA LYS A 193 -10.78 21.16 -10.98
C LYS A 193 -10.14 22.56 -11.06
N GLU A 194 -9.09 22.81 -10.28
CA GLU A 194 -8.41 24.13 -10.22
C GLU A 194 -7.87 24.56 -11.59
N ASP A 195 -7.43 23.60 -12.40
CA ASP A 195 -6.91 23.83 -13.76
C ASP A 195 -7.99 23.96 -14.83
N GLY A 196 -9.27 23.73 -14.47
CA GLY A 196 -10.42 23.83 -15.37
C GLY A 196 -10.59 22.66 -16.34
N THR A 197 -9.85 21.55 -16.15
CA THR A 197 -10.04 20.32 -16.94
C THR A 197 -11.37 19.64 -16.65
N GLU A 198 -11.80 18.77 -17.55
CA GLU A 198 -13.05 18.03 -17.39
C GLU A 198 -12.92 16.85 -16.41
N PHE A 199 -14.06 16.45 -15.83
CA PHE A 199 -14.21 15.25 -15.01
C PHE A 199 -14.50 14.03 -15.89
N GLU A 200 -15.56 14.10 -16.71
CA GLU A 200 -15.94 13.07 -17.67
C GLU A 200 -16.94 13.65 -18.69
N ASN A 201 -16.95 13.11 -19.91
CA ASN A 201 -17.94 13.44 -20.95
C ASN A 201 -18.10 14.95 -21.24
N GLY A 202 -17.02 15.75 -21.17
CA GLY A 202 -17.08 17.20 -21.37
C GLY A 202 -17.57 18.01 -20.16
N GLN A 203 -17.83 17.38 -19.01
CA GLN A 203 -18.30 18.07 -17.80
C GLN A 203 -17.13 18.67 -17.02
N THR A 204 -17.08 20.00 -16.87
CA THR A 204 -16.03 20.72 -16.13
C THR A 204 -16.41 21.11 -14.69
N GLU A 205 -17.69 20.92 -14.33
CA GLU A 205 -18.19 21.20 -12.98
C GLU A 205 -19.18 20.12 -12.52
N LEU A 206 -19.07 19.69 -11.26
CA LEU A 206 -20.05 18.82 -10.60
C LEU A 206 -20.92 19.70 -9.71
N THR A 207 -22.24 19.69 -9.93
CA THR A 207 -23.19 20.49 -9.16
C THR A 207 -24.04 19.59 -8.25
N PHE A 208 -24.12 19.97 -6.99
CA PHE A 208 -24.95 19.35 -5.97
C PHE A 208 -25.82 20.44 -5.31
N GLU A 209 -26.99 20.06 -4.84
CA GLU A 209 -27.86 20.91 -4.04
C GLU A 209 -28.14 20.19 -2.73
N GLU A 210 -27.72 20.79 -1.62
CA GLU A 210 -27.80 20.18 -0.29
C GLU A 210 -28.65 21.05 0.63
N ALA A 211 -29.37 20.41 1.54
CA ALA A 211 -30.18 21.10 2.53
C ALA A 211 -29.29 21.81 3.56
N ILE A 212 -29.75 22.97 4.03
CA ILE A 212 -29.12 23.67 5.14
C ILE A 212 -29.90 23.35 6.42
N ASN A 213 -29.18 22.89 7.44
CA ASN A 213 -29.77 22.58 8.74
C ASN A 213 -30.17 23.86 9.50
N ASP A 214 -30.99 23.71 10.53
CA ASP A 214 -31.47 24.84 11.35
C ASP A 214 -30.33 25.65 11.99
N ASP A 215 -29.17 25.03 12.20
CA ASP A 215 -27.96 25.65 12.74
C ASP A 215 -27.05 26.29 11.68
N GLY A 216 -27.47 26.31 10.41
CA GLY A 216 -26.71 26.84 9.27
C GLY A 216 -25.69 25.86 8.68
N SER A 217 -25.56 24.65 9.23
CA SER A 217 -24.62 23.65 8.73
C SER A 217 -25.09 23.01 7.42
N ILE A 218 -24.12 22.71 6.57
CA ILE A 218 -24.32 21.98 5.30
C ILE A 218 -23.32 20.84 5.27
N GLU A 219 -23.78 19.64 4.94
CA GLU A 219 -22.93 18.50 4.63
C GLU A 219 -23.23 18.01 3.20
N LEU A 220 -22.19 17.94 2.38
CA LEU A 220 -22.26 17.26 1.09
C LEU A 220 -22.30 15.74 1.33
N THR A 221 -23.25 15.07 0.69
CA THR A 221 -23.28 13.60 0.62
C THR A 221 -21.96 13.05 0.07
N ALA A 222 -21.48 11.92 0.58
CA ALA A 222 -20.22 11.33 0.16
C ALA A 222 -20.08 11.27 -1.37
N LEU A 223 -19.04 11.93 -1.89
CA LEU A 223 -18.64 11.99 -3.28
C LEU A 223 -17.46 11.03 -3.52
N GLU A 224 -17.66 10.08 -4.41
CA GLU A 224 -16.57 9.23 -4.89
C GLU A 224 -15.69 10.01 -5.88
N ILE A 225 -14.38 10.05 -5.60
CA ILE A 225 -13.37 10.58 -6.53
C ILE A 225 -13.11 9.51 -7.59
N LYS A 226 -13.72 9.59 -8.77
CA LYS A 226 -13.64 8.50 -9.75
C LYS A 226 -12.24 8.36 -10.35
N GLU A 227 -11.78 7.12 -10.55
CA GLU A 227 -10.50 6.80 -11.23
C GLU A 227 -10.42 7.40 -12.64
N GLN A 228 -11.56 7.46 -13.36
CA GLN A 228 -11.65 8.02 -14.72
C GLN A 228 -11.30 9.51 -14.79
N TRP A 229 -11.35 10.24 -13.68
CA TRP A 229 -10.97 11.65 -13.65
C TRP A 229 -9.46 11.84 -13.88
N GLU A 230 -8.66 10.82 -13.58
CA GLU A 230 -7.20 10.78 -13.84
C GLU A 230 -6.89 10.90 -15.33
N ASP A 231 -7.77 10.41 -16.22
CA ASP A 231 -7.56 10.43 -17.67
C ASP A 231 -7.53 11.84 -18.28
N PHE A 232 -7.97 12.85 -17.53
CA PHE A 232 -8.08 14.25 -17.95
C PHE A 232 -7.11 15.19 -17.25
N GLU A 233 -6.23 14.68 -16.38
CA GLU A 233 -5.28 15.51 -15.63
C GLU A 233 -4.25 16.16 -16.55
N THR A 234 -3.87 17.40 -16.24
CA THR A 234 -2.78 18.11 -16.96
C THR A 234 -1.51 18.27 -16.12
N ALA A 235 -1.53 17.78 -14.88
CA ALA A 235 -0.42 17.77 -13.94
C ALA A 235 -0.43 16.48 -13.10
N ASP A 236 0.70 16.15 -12.47
CA ASP A 236 0.87 14.96 -11.61
C ASP A 236 -0.10 14.88 -10.41
N ILE A 237 -0.78 15.98 -10.07
CA ILE A 237 -1.70 16.09 -8.92
C ILE A 237 -2.88 16.95 -9.35
N ASP A 238 -4.08 16.37 -9.33
CA ASP A 238 -5.33 17.10 -9.51
C ASP A 238 -5.68 17.90 -8.25
N LYS A 239 -6.41 19.00 -8.41
CA LYS A 239 -6.82 19.85 -7.29
C LYS A 239 -8.29 20.20 -7.39
N LEU A 240 -9.08 19.80 -6.41
CA LEU A 240 -10.51 20.07 -6.37
C LEU A 240 -10.82 21.27 -5.50
N ILE A 241 -11.61 22.20 -6.04
CA ILE A 241 -12.11 23.36 -5.32
C ILE A 241 -13.63 23.25 -5.27
N ALA A 242 -14.18 23.26 -4.06
CA ALA A 242 -15.60 23.40 -3.86
C ALA A 242 -15.97 24.88 -3.77
N LYS A 243 -17.02 25.26 -4.47
CA LYS A 243 -17.64 26.58 -4.44
C LYS A 243 -19.05 26.43 -3.92
N ILE A 244 -19.35 27.07 -2.81
CA ILE A 244 -20.73 27.16 -2.32
C ILE A 244 -21.33 28.46 -2.82
N ASP A 245 -22.52 28.37 -3.38
CA ASP A 245 -23.39 29.49 -3.76
C ASP A 245 -24.69 29.40 -2.96
N HIS A 246 -24.98 30.47 -2.23
CA HIS A 246 -26.25 30.66 -1.55
C HIS A 246 -26.78 32.05 -1.90
N ASN A 247 -27.82 32.10 -2.73
CA ASN A 247 -28.43 33.35 -3.22
C ASN A 247 -27.42 34.36 -3.80
N GLY A 248 -26.38 33.90 -4.50
CA GLY A 248 -25.36 34.75 -5.09
C GLY A 248 -24.19 35.11 -4.16
N TYR A 249 -24.28 34.76 -2.87
CA TYR A 249 -23.13 34.79 -1.97
C TYR A 249 -22.28 33.55 -2.22
N GLN A 250 -21.03 33.76 -2.65
CA GLN A 250 -20.15 32.68 -3.08
C GLN A 250 -18.87 32.62 -2.25
N LYS A 251 -18.44 31.40 -1.91
CA LYS A 251 -17.12 31.17 -1.30
C LYS A 251 -16.51 29.88 -1.79
N LYS A 252 -15.17 29.89 -1.92
CA LYS A 252 -14.38 28.74 -2.33
C LYS A 252 -13.72 28.08 -1.12
N SER A 253 -13.62 26.76 -1.14
CA SER A 253 -12.78 25.97 -0.23
C SER A 253 -11.30 26.19 -0.51
N ALA A 254 -10.44 25.68 0.39
CA ALA A 254 -9.08 25.32 0.00
C ALA A 254 -9.12 24.18 -1.04
N ALA A 255 -8.06 24.09 -1.85
CA ALA A 255 -7.92 22.99 -2.81
C ALA A 255 -7.69 21.67 -2.05
N LEU A 256 -8.42 20.63 -2.44
CA LEU A 256 -8.14 19.25 -2.06
C LEU A 256 -7.24 18.63 -3.12
N GLU A 257 -6.03 18.22 -2.73
CA GLU A 257 -5.10 17.54 -3.65
C GLU A 257 -5.57 16.09 -3.88
N VAL A 258 -5.79 15.71 -5.13
CA VAL A 258 -6.07 14.33 -5.54
C VAL A 258 -4.77 13.75 -6.06
N VAL A 259 -4.12 12.95 -5.22
CA VAL A 259 -2.83 12.33 -5.55
C VAL A 259 -3.05 10.97 -6.22
N PRO A 260 -2.28 10.63 -7.27
CA PRO A 260 -2.36 9.32 -7.91
C PRO A 260 -2.15 8.17 -6.93
N THR A 261 -2.97 7.14 -7.06
CA THR A 261 -2.90 5.93 -6.25
C THR A 261 -1.58 5.19 -6.53
N PRO A 262 -0.80 4.80 -5.50
CA PRO A 262 0.46 4.08 -5.71
C PRO A 262 0.28 2.79 -6.53
N LYS A 263 1.02 2.70 -7.65
CA LYS A 263 1.09 1.52 -8.53
C LYS A 263 2.50 0.93 -8.38
N VAL A 264 2.70 0.17 -7.28
CA VAL A 264 3.98 -0.47 -6.91
C VAL A 264 3.79 -1.97 -6.79
N LEU A 265 4.67 -2.75 -7.43
CA LEU A 265 4.75 -4.19 -7.26
C LEU A 265 6.02 -4.57 -6.51
N VAL A 266 5.91 -5.39 -5.48
CA VAL A 266 7.00 -5.89 -4.65
C VAL A 266 7.19 -7.39 -4.89
N SER A 267 8.42 -7.77 -5.21
CA SER A 267 8.88 -9.17 -5.24
C SER A 267 9.91 -9.39 -4.14
N PHE A 268 9.87 -10.56 -3.50
CA PHE A 268 10.80 -10.90 -2.42
C PHE A 268 11.90 -11.85 -2.91
N ARG A 269 13.14 -11.64 -2.47
CA ARG A 269 14.27 -12.53 -2.79
C ARG A 269 15.06 -12.89 -1.54
N PRO A 270 15.68 -14.08 -1.46
CA PRO A 270 16.65 -14.31 -0.41
C PRO A 270 17.85 -13.37 -0.61
N ASN A 271 18.55 -13.04 0.47
CA ASN A 271 19.75 -12.21 0.36
C ASN A 271 20.86 -12.91 -0.46
N ASP A 272 21.80 -12.14 -1.02
CA ASP A 272 22.85 -12.64 -1.91
C ASP A 272 23.79 -13.69 -1.28
N SER A 273 23.84 -13.75 0.05
CA SER A 273 24.64 -14.71 0.80
C SER A 273 23.86 -15.95 1.23
N TRP A 274 22.59 -16.09 0.83
CA TRP A 274 21.78 -17.26 1.13
C TRP A 274 22.41 -18.52 0.53
N LYS A 275 22.55 -19.55 1.37
CA LYS A 275 23.03 -20.88 1.00
C LYS A 275 22.10 -21.95 1.57
N GLY A 276 20.81 -21.65 1.69
CA GLY A 276 19.77 -22.59 2.11
C GLY A 276 19.59 -22.70 3.62
N GLU A 277 19.93 -21.66 4.39
CA GLU A 277 19.76 -21.62 5.86
C GLU A 277 18.28 -21.64 6.30
N PHE A 278 17.40 -21.21 5.42
CA PHE A 278 15.93 -21.28 5.51
C PHE A 278 15.38 -21.64 4.13
N GLY A 279 14.15 -22.16 4.07
CA GLY A 279 13.50 -22.50 2.79
C GLY A 279 12.98 -21.25 2.12
N PHE A 280 13.36 -21.02 0.87
CA PHE A 280 12.84 -19.89 0.08
C PHE A 280 12.75 -20.30 -1.38
N ASP A 281 11.62 -20.04 -2.02
CA ASP A 281 11.43 -20.36 -3.43
C ASP A 281 10.56 -19.33 -4.16
N TRP A 282 10.87 -19.11 -5.43
CA TRP A 282 10.21 -18.14 -6.31
C TRP A 282 10.28 -18.60 -7.77
N ILE A 283 9.43 -18.06 -8.63
CA ILE A 283 9.62 -18.24 -10.08
C ILE A 283 10.90 -17.52 -10.48
N ARG A 284 11.92 -18.25 -10.95
CA ARG A 284 13.22 -17.68 -11.29
C ARG A 284 13.12 -16.72 -12.48
N GLU A 285 13.69 -15.54 -12.33
CA GLU A 285 13.63 -14.43 -13.30
C GLU A 285 15.01 -13.91 -13.72
N ASP A 286 16.12 -14.53 -13.27
CA ASP A 286 17.48 -14.02 -13.48
C ASP A 286 17.65 -12.59 -12.96
N ASP A 287 17.13 -12.40 -11.74
CA ASP A 287 17.07 -11.12 -11.07
C ASP A 287 17.85 -11.09 -9.75
N THR A 288 18.51 -12.19 -9.37
CA THR A 288 19.43 -12.24 -8.23
C THR A 288 20.88 -12.43 -8.67
N SER A 289 21.82 -12.30 -7.74
CA SER A 289 23.23 -12.68 -7.93
C SER A 289 23.51 -14.13 -7.48
N LEU A 290 22.47 -14.89 -7.16
CA LEU A 290 22.59 -16.24 -6.67
C LEU A 290 23.01 -17.18 -7.80
N PHE A 291 23.74 -18.23 -7.41
CA PHE A 291 24.20 -19.25 -8.34
C PHE A 291 23.01 -19.83 -9.12
N MET A 292 23.09 -19.89 -10.45
CA MET A 292 22.09 -20.55 -11.33
C MET A 292 20.63 -20.08 -11.16
N ASP A 293 20.42 -18.81 -10.84
CA ASP A 293 19.12 -18.14 -11.00
C ASP A 293 18.84 -17.88 -12.49
N ASN A 294 18.66 -18.93 -13.29
CA ASN A 294 18.26 -18.77 -14.69
C ASN A 294 16.75 -18.66 -14.79
N LYS A 295 16.25 -17.79 -15.69
CA LYS A 295 14.81 -17.64 -15.97
C LYS A 295 14.14 -18.99 -16.19
N PHE A 296 13.09 -19.28 -15.42
CA PHE A 296 12.30 -20.50 -15.62
C PHE A 296 11.67 -20.54 -17.02
N GLU A 297 11.38 -19.39 -17.61
CA GLU A 297 10.93 -19.29 -19.01
C GLU A 297 11.92 -19.89 -20.02
N ASP A 298 13.22 -19.92 -19.70
CA ASP A 298 14.25 -20.45 -20.59
C ASP A 298 14.64 -21.89 -20.28
N ILE A 299 14.37 -22.36 -19.06
CA ILE A 299 14.89 -23.65 -18.59
C ILE A 299 13.81 -24.69 -18.25
N VAL A 300 12.54 -24.31 -18.09
CA VAL A 300 11.46 -25.30 -17.95
C VAL A 300 11.21 -25.94 -19.31
N SER A 301 11.43 -27.25 -19.41
CA SER A 301 11.56 -27.96 -20.68
C SER A 301 11.27 -29.43 -20.54
N LYS A 302 10.85 -30.09 -21.62
CA LYS A 302 10.87 -31.55 -21.71
C LYS A 302 12.21 -32.04 -22.27
N GLN A 303 12.65 -33.21 -21.82
CA GLN A 303 13.87 -33.85 -22.30
C GLN A 303 13.58 -34.92 -23.36
N TYR A 304 14.43 -35.01 -24.37
CA TYR A 304 14.32 -35.91 -25.52
C TYR A 304 15.61 -36.67 -25.76
N THR A 305 15.49 -37.86 -26.33
CA THR A 305 16.64 -38.71 -26.69
C THR A 305 17.30 -38.29 -28.01
N ASP A 306 16.62 -37.48 -28.80
CA ASP A 306 17.02 -37.06 -30.15
C ASP A 306 16.88 -35.55 -30.33
N SER A 307 17.71 -34.97 -31.20
CA SER A 307 17.72 -33.53 -31.49
C SER A 307 16.51 -33.04 -32.28
N ALA A 308 15.75 -33.95 -32.90
CA ALA A 308 14.50 -33.63 -33.59
C ALA A 308 13.29 -33.54 -32.63
N PHE A 309 13.49 -33.82 -31.34
CA PHE A 309 12.47 -33.77 -30.29
C PHE A 309 11.27 -34.69 -30.56
N THR A 310 11.53 -35.90 -31.08
CA THR A 310 10.48 -36.86 -31.44
C THR A 310 10.22 -37.90 -30.34
N LYS A 311 11.22 -38.21 -29.51
CA LYS A 311 11.12 -39.25 -28.46
C LYS A 311 11.56 -38.71 -27.10
N LEU A 312 10.62 -38.67 -26.16
CA LEU A 312 10.87 -38.27 -24.78
C LEU A 312 11.86 -39.21 -24.08
N GLU A 313 12.75 -38.64 -23.28
CA GLU A 313 13.62 -39.40 -22.39
C GLU A 313 12.82 -40.01 -21.23
N LYS A 314 13.04 -41.29 -20.97
CA LYS A 314 12.33 -42.09 -19.94
C LYS A 314 13.26 -42.59 -18.83
N LYS A 315 14.55 -42.25 -18.88
CA LYS A 315 15.56 -42.59 -17.87
C LYS A 315 15.87 -41.36 -17.02
N GLY A 316 15.43 -41.35 -15.76
CA GLY A 316 15.58 -40.22 -14.84
C GLY A 316 17.02 -39.83 -14.43
N ASN A 317 18.04 -40.59 -14.88
CA ASN A 317 19.45 -40.23 -14.66
C ASN A 317 20.14 -39.71 -15.93
N ASN A 318 19.46 -39.71 -17.09
CA ASN A 318 20.06 -39.15 -18.29
C ASN A 318 19.95 -37.62 -18.26
N TYR A 319 21.08 -36.93 -18.37
CA TYR A 319 21.15 -35.47 -18.34
C TYR A 319 21.78 -34.88 -19.60
N LYS A 320 22.23 -35.73 -20.54
CA LYS A 320 22.88 -35.34 -21.80
C LYS A 320 21.94 -35.35 -23.01
N GLY A 321 20.63 -35.50 -22.78
CA GLY A 321 19.62 -35.44 -23.83
C GLY A 321 19.44 -34.03 -24.40
N HIS A 322 18.45 -33.90 -25.29
CA HIS A 322 18.06 -32.64 -25.91
C HIS A 322 16.87 -32.05 -25.16
N PHE A 323 16.85 -30.74 -24.94
CA PHE A 323 15.79 -30.08 -24.17
C PHE A 323 15.01 -29.12 -25.06
N LYS A 324 13.67 -29.14 -24.95
CA LYS A 324 12.78 -28.22 -25.63
C LYS A 324 11.86 -27.54 -24.62
N LYS A 325 11.80 -26.21 -24.68
CA LYS A 325 10.94 -25.39 -23.83
C LYS A 325 9.49 -25.83 -23.97
N ASP A 326 8.80 -25.91 -22.84
CA ASP A 326 7.40 -26.34 -22.77
C ASP A 326 6.57 -25.29 -22.03
N ALA A 327 5.79 -24.52 -22.81
CA ALA A 327 4.98 -23.42 -22.30
C ALA A 327 3.85 -23.89 -21.40
N THR A 328 3.29 -25.07 -21.65
CA THR A 328 2.22 -25.67 -20.81
C THR A 328 2.81 -26.09 -19.47
N LEU A 329 3.97 -26.73 -19.47
CA LEU A 329 4.69 -27.12 -18.25
C LEU A 329 5.05 -25.89 -17.41
N LEU A 330 5.55 -24.82 -18.05
CA LEU A 330 5.85 -23.55 -17.39
C LEU A 330 4.60 -22.90 -16.80
N LYS A 331 3.48 -22.86 -17.55
CA LYS A 331 2.21 -22.32 -17.06
C LYS A 331 1.73 -23.10 -15.83
N ASN A 332 1.74 -24.43 -15.89
CA ASN A 332 1.33 -25.29 -14.78
C ASN A 332 2.22 -25.12 -13.55
N LEU A 333 3.53 -24.89 -13.74
CA LEU A 333 4.45 -24.56 -12.65
C LEU A 333 4.09 -23.23 -12.01
N LYS A 334 3.95 -22.18 -12.83
CA LYS A 334 3.65 -20.81 -12.40
C LYS A 334 2.36 -20.74 -11.57
N GLU A 335 1.29 -21.39 -12.01
CA GLU A 335 0.00 -21.39 -11.30
C GLU A 335 0.05 -22.06 -9.90
N LYS A 336 1.09 -22.84 -9.57
CA LYS A 336 1.27 -23.39 -8.22
C LYS A 336 1.70 -22.36 -7.19
N TYR A 337 2.31 -21.25 -7.62
CA TYR A 337 2.84 -20.19 -6.74
C TYR A 337 1.75 -19.16 -6.40
N ARG A 338 0.54 -19.63 -6.07
CA ARG A 338 -0.65 -18.84 -5.66
C ARG A 338 -0.62 -17.40 -6.19
N PRO A 339 -0.70 -17.20 -7.53
CA PRO A 339 -0.57 -15.87 -8.09
C PRO A 339 -1.74 -14.98 -7.67
N PHE A 340 -1.49 -13.68 -7.55
CA PHE A 340 -2.54 -12.67 -7.42
C PHE A 340 -2.57 -11.74 -8.63
N GLU A 341 -3.73 -11.16 -8.90
CA GLU A 341 -3.90 -10.21 -10.00
C GLU A 341 -3.46 -8.81 -9.60
N VAL A 342 -2.61 -8.20 -10.43
CA VAL A 342 -2.22 -6.80 -10.34
C VAL A 342 -3.16 -6.00 -11.24
N THR A 343 -4.21 -5.42 -10.65
CA THR A 343 -5.33 -4.81 -11.37
C THR A 343 -4.93 -3.63 -12.26
N TRP A 344 -3.92 -2.88 -11.84
CA TRP A 344 -3.39 -1.71 -12.54
C TRP A 344 -2.36 -2.05 -13.65
N LYS A 345 -1.97 -3.32 -13.80
CA LYS A 345 -1.00 -3.75 -14.83
C LYS A 345 -1.67 -4.72 -15.79
N LYS A 346 -1.70 -4.41 -17.09
CA LYS A 346 -2.28 -5.28 -18.12
C LYS A 346 -1.22 -6.11 -18.83
N THR A 347 -1.62 -7.27 -19.33
CA THR A 347 -0.83 -8.12 -20.22
C THR A 347 -1.72 -8.67 -21.33
N THR A 348 -1.12 -8.93 -22.49
CA THR A 348 -1.82 -9.47 -23.66
C THR A 348 -1.67 -10.98 -23.67
N GLU A 349 -2.79 -11.71 -23.62
CA GLU A 349 -2.78 -13.14 -23.84
C GLU A 349 -2.43 -13.48 -25.30
N ALA A 350 -2.06 -14.75 -25.57
CA ALA A 350 -1.85 -15.24 -26.93
C ALA A 350 -3.07 -15.07 -27.85
N SER A 351 -4.27 -14.94 -27.27
CA SER A 351 -5.54 -14.65 -27.97
C SER A 351 -5.70 -13.19 -28.41
N GLY A 352 -4.80 -12.29 -28.00
CA GLY A 352 -4.91 -10.84 -28.18
C GLY A 352 -5.75 -10.13 -27.11
N LYS A 353 -6.38 -10.88 -26.19
CA LYS A 353 -7.18 -10.33 -25.09
C LYS A 353 -6.28 -9.64 -24.04
N GLN A 354 -6.65 -8.43 -23.63
CA GLN A 354 -6.05 -7.77 -22.47
C GLN A 354 -6.59 -8.38 -21.17
N VAL A 355 -5.69 -8.79 -20.29
CA VAL A 355 -6.01 -9.32 -18.95
C VAL A 355 -5.11 -8.67 -17.89
N ASN A 356 -5.50 -8.78 -16.62
CA ASN A 356 -4.64 -8.33 -15.52
C ASN A 356 -3.36 -9.18 -15.49
N TYR A 357 -2.24 -8.52 -15.20
CA TYR A 357 -0.97 -9.20 -14.96
C TYR A 357 -1.08 -10.05 -13.70
N LYS A 358 -0.60 -11.29 -13.76
CA LYS A 358 -0.50 -12.18 -12.60
C LYS A 358 0.90 -12.10 -12.02
N HIS A 359 0.98 -11.71 -10.75
CA HIS A 359 2.22 -11.79 -10.00
C HIS A 359 2.28 -13.13 -9.25
N PHE A 360 3.36 -13.89 -9.44
CA PHE A 360 3.58 -15.20 -8.82
C PHE A 360 4.29 -15.02 -7.48
N THR A 361 3.65 -15.47 -6.40
CA THR A 361 4.09 -15.16 -5.04
C THR A 361 5.20 -16.09 -4.57
N GLU A 362 6.15 -15.57 -3.81
CA GLU A 362 7.24 -16.37 -3.25
C GLU A 362 6.79 -17.19 -2.03
N TRP A 363 7.61 -18.16 -1.65
CA TRP A 363 7.34 -19.11 -0.57
C TRP A 363 8.50 -19.20 0.40
N LEU A 364 8.22 -18.97 1.69
CA LEU A 364 9.16 -19.02 2.79
C LEU A 364 8.83 -20.21 3.72
N SER A 365 9.88 -20.87 4.22
CA SER A 365 9.78 -21.82 5.33
C SER A 365 10.54 -21.27 6.52
N LEU A 366 9.82 -20.94 7.59
CA LEU A 366 10.36 -20.32 8.79
C LEU A 366 9.70 -20.86 10.06
N LYS A 367 10.46 -21.63 10.84
CA LYS A 367 10.00 -22.16 12.13
C LYS A 367 9.91 -21.03 13.17
N LYS A 368 9.03 -21.20 14.17
CA LYS A 368 8.98 -20.34 15.35
C LYS A 368 10.37 -20.10 15.96
N GLY A 369 10.66 -18.85 16.29
CA GLY A 369 11.92 -18.39 16.85
C GLY A 369 13.07 -18.30 15.84
N LYS A 370 12.83 -18.56 14.56
CA LYS A 370 13.83 -18.39 13.49
C LYS A 370 13.62 -17.08 12.74
N GLU A 371 14.69 -16.66 12.07
CA GLU A 371 14.76 -15.41 11.34
C GLU A 371 15.27 -15.66 9.91
N ALA A 372 14.62 -15.04 8.94
CA ALA A 372 15.03 -15.02 7.54
C ALA A 372 15.43 -13.60 7.14
N LYS A 373 16.54 -13.47 6.41
CA LYS A 373 17.02 -12.21 5.84
C LYS A 373 16.75 -12.19 4.34
N ILE A 374 15.88 -11.30 3.91
CA ILE A 374 15.42 -11.19 2.54
C ILE A 374 15.71 -9.80 1.97
N LYS A 375 15.65 -9.69 0.65
CA LYS A 375 15.70 -8.46 -0.12
C LYS A 375 14.36 -8.21 -0.79
N ILE A 376 14.12 -6.94 -1.10
CA ILE A 376 12.94 -6.48 -1.79
C ILE A 376 13.34 -5.92 -3.16
N HIS A 377 12.68 -6.41 -4.20
CA HIS A 377 12.69 -5.84 -5.53
C HIS A 377 11.36 -5.12 -5.74
N ILE A 378 11.40 -3.94 -6.34
CA ILE A 378 10.22 -3.13 -6.61
C ILE A 378 10.11 -2.81 -8.09
N ASP A 379 8.89 -2.74 -8.61
CA ASP A 379 8.54 -2.14 -9.89
C ASP A 379 7.56 -1.00 -9.64
N VAL A 380 8.04 0.24 -9.75
CA VAL A 380 7.27 1.46 -9.43
C VAL A 380 6.78 2.11 -10.72
N THR A 381 5.48 2.01 -10.97
CA THR A 381 4.80 2.71 -12.09
C THR A 381 4.31 4.07 -11.61
N GLU A 382 3.53 4.10 -10.53
CA GLU A 382 3.13 5.32 -9.82
C GLU A 382 3.80 5.41 -8.45
N LYS A 383 4.30 6.61 -8.13
CA LYS A 383 5.19 6.83 -6.98
C LYS A 383 4.47 6.53 -5.66
N ALA A 384 5.17 5.88 -4.74
CA ALA A 384 4.83 5.85 -3.32
C ALA A 384 5.99 6.43 -2.49
N ASP A 385 5.69 6.85 -1.26
CA ASP A 385 6.69 7.39 -0.34
C ASP A 385 7.39 6.27 0.43
N PHE A 386 6.64 5.27 0.91
CA PHE A 386 7.19 4.12 1.63
C PHE A 386 6.38 2.84 1.43
N LEU A 387 7.02 1.72 1.77
CA LEU A 387 6.39 0.41 1.93
C LEU A 387 6.30 0.08 3.42
N LYS A 388 5.21 -0.57 3.86
CA LYS A 388 5.05 -1.08 5.23
C LYS A 388 4.44 -2.48 5.18
N PHE A 389 4.96 -3.40 5.99
CA PHE A 389 4.29 -4.69 6.19
C PHE A 389 3.02 -4.50 7.01
N GLU A 390 2.02 -5.33 6.73
CA GLU A 390 0.81 -5.40 7.53
C GLU A 390 1.13 -5.98 8.91
N ASP A 391 0.60 -5.36 9.95
CA ASP A 391 0.87 -5.78 11.32
C ASP A 391 0.23 -7.16 11.57
N THR A 392 1.01 -8.09 12.11
CA THR A 392 0.60 -9.48 12.36
C THR A 392 1.21 -9.97 13.66
N GLU A 393 0.52 -10.86 14.35
CA GLU A 393 1.02 -11.47 15.59
C GLU A 393 2.00 -12.63 15.36
N ASN A 394 2.09 -13.14 14.12
CA ASN A 394 2.91 -14.29 13.76
C ASN A 394 4.36 -13.91 13.42
N PHE A 395 4.59 -12.66 13.00
CA PHE A 395 5.88 -12.22 12.47
C PHE A 395 6.27 -10.82 12.94
N THR A 396 7.57 -10.62 13.16
CA THR A 396 8.18 -9.30 13.37
C THR A 396 9.10 -8.95 12.20
N PHE A 397 8.98 -7.73 11.69
CA PHE A 397 9.76 -7.21 10.55
C PHE A 397 10.78 -6.16 10.99
N THR A 398 12.00 -6.23 10.46
CA THR A 398 13.04 -5.23 10.71
C THR A 398 13.85 -4.93 9.45
N PRO A 399 13.75 -3.74 8.85
CA PRO A 399 12.79 -2.67 9.19
C PRO A 399 11.35 -3.06 8.81
N ASN A 400 10.35 -2.50 9.52
CA ASN A 400 8.93 -2.65 9.16
C ASN A 400 8.48 -1.60 8.11
N LYS A 401 9.17 -0.46 8.04
CA LYS A 401 8.92 0.62 7.08
C LYS A 401 10.15 0.81 6.18
N ILE A 402 9.95 0.90 4.87
CA ILE A 402 11.02 1.03 3.88
C ILE A 402 10.73 2.23 2.97
N GLU A 403 11.63 3.21 2.95
CA GLU A 403 11.46 4.45 2.18
C GLU A 403 11.72 4.24 0.68
N ILE A 404 10.79 4.68 -0.17
CA ILE A 404 10.85 4.54 -1.64
C ILE A 404 10.50 5.82 -2.43
N LYS A 405 10.28 6.98 -1.78
CA LYS A 405 9.87 8.28 -2.35
C LYS A 405 10.55 8.69 -3.67
N ASN A 406 11.83 8.39 -3.82
CA ASN A 406 12.64 8.78 -4.98
C ASN A 406 12.93 7.62 -5.96
N LYS A 407 12.13 6.55 -5.95
CA LYS A 407 12.30 5.38 -6.81
C LYS A 407 11.26 5.39 -7.94
N LYS A 408 11.68 4.95 -9.14
CA LYS A 408 10.83 4.75 -10.33
C LYS A 408 11.34 3.55 -11.13
N GLY A 409 10.41 2.82 -11.76
CA GLY A 409 10.69 1.62 -12.54
C GLY A 409 11.19 0.46 -11.68
N THR A 410 11.80 -0.54 -12.32
CA THR A 410 12.33 -1.71 -11.63
C THR A 410 13.62 -1.40 -10.87
N LYS A 411 13.64 -1.69 -9.57
CA LYS A 411 14.80 -1.48 -8.68
C LYS A 411 14.97 -2.64 -7.71
N LYS A 412 16.24 -3.00 -7.46
CA LYS A 412 16.62 -3.87 -6.33
C LYS A 412 16.96 -2.96 -5.16
N LEU A 413 16.26 -3.10 -4.04
CA LEU A 413 16.55 -2.30 -2.85
C LEU A 413 17.82 -2.82 -2.16
N SER A 414 18.59 -1.90 -1.57
CA SER A 414 19.79 -2.23 -0.79
C SER A 414 19.43 -2.79 0.58
N ASP A 415 18.27 -2.42 1.10
CA ASP A 415 17.76 -2.81 2.40
C ASP A 415 17.60 -4.33 2.50
N ILE A 416 18.07 -4.87 3.61
CA ILE A 416 17.82 -6.26 4.00
C ILE A 416 16.73 -6.23 5.06
N VAL A 417 15.61 -6.90 4.78
CA VAL A 417 14.54 -7.08 5.75
C VAL A 417 14.75 -8.39 6.48
N SER A 418 14.76 -8.31 7.80
CA SER A 418 14.67 -9.44 8.70
C SER A 418 13.20 -9.76 8.98
N ILE A 419 12.81 -11.00 8.72
CA ILE A 419 11.51 -11.57 9.09
C ILE A 419 11.77 -12.57 10.20
N LYS A 420 11.29 -12.29 11.41
CA LYS A 420 11.32 -13.22 12.54
C LYS A 420 9.95 -13.86 12.71
N CYS A 421 9.90 -15.18 12.87
CA CYS A 421 8.68 -15.89 13.16
C CYS A 421 8.49 -16.02 14.67
N ASP A 422 7.43 -15.46 15.22
CA ASP A 422 7.18 -15.37 16.67
C ASP A 422 6.24 -16.47 17.19
N LYS A 423 5.33 -16.97 16.35
CA LYS A 423 4.34 -18.00 16.69
C LYS A 423 4.35 -19.19 15.74
N GLU A 424 3.76 -20.29 16.22
CA GLU A 424 3.40 -21.41 15.37
C GLU A 424 1.99 -21.23 14.82
N PHE A 425 1.74 -21.67 13.59
CA PHE A 425 0.46 -21.57 12.91
C PHE A 425 0.19 -22.83 12.08
N THR A 426 -1.07 -23.27 12.04
CA THR A 426 -1.47 -24.57 11.45
C THR A 426 -1.81 -24.50 9.97
N GLU A 427 -2.15 -23.32 9.46
CA GLU A 427 -2.47 -23.07 8.05
C GLU A 427 -1.36 -22.21 7.42
N ASP A 428 -1.24 -22.23 6.10
CA ASP A 428 -0.28 -21.35 5.43
C ASP A 428 -0.65 -19.88 5.67
N GLU A 429 0.36 -19.06 5.96
CA GLU A 429 0.21 -17.63 6.25
C GLU A 429 0.63 -16.79 5.04
N GLU A 430 0.10 -15.58 4.95
CA GLU A 430 0.47 -14.60 3.92
C GLU A 430 1.01 -13.33 4.58
N ILE A 431 2.27 -13.00 4.28
CA ILE A 431 2.86 -11.72 4.66
C ILE A 431 2.52 -10.71 3.57
N VAL A 432 1.77 -9.68 3.94
CA VAL A 432 1.33 -8.61 3.04
C VAL A 432 2.22 -7.37 3.23
N ILE A 433 2.66 -6.78 2.12
CA ILE A 433 3.32 -5.47 2.10
C ILE A 433 2.50 -4.49 1.28
N LYS A 434 2.29 -3.29 1.83
CA LYS A 434 1.49 -2.22 1.22
C LYS A 434 2.36 -1.00 0.92
N ALA A 435 2.03 -0.28 -0.14
CA ALA A 435 2.63 0.99 -0.54
C ALA A 435 1.77 2.16 -0.06
N TYR A 436 2.43 3.23 0.40
CA TYR A 436 1.78 4.38 1.03
C TYR A 436 2.31 5.70 0.46
N LYS A 437 1.45 6.71 0.47
CA LYS A 437 1.83 8.12 0.46
C LYS A 437 1.89 8.62 1.91
N GLU A 438 2.75 9.59 2.20
CA GLU A 438 3.13 9.99 3.55
C GLU A 438 1.96 10.50 4.42
N LYS A 439 0.95 11.11 3.80
CA LYS A 439 -0.24 11.65 4.45
C LYS A 439 -1.48 10.75 4.31
N GLN A 440 -1.37 9.60 3.63
CA GLN A 440 -2.46 8.64 3.46
C GLN A 440 -2.40 7.57 4.54
N THR A 441 -3.54 7.27 5.16
CA THR A 441 -3.66 6.23 6.20
C THR A 441 -3.86 4.83 5.63
N LYS A 442 -4.43 4.74 4.42
CA LYS A 442 -4.72 3.48 3.73
C LYS A 442 -3.60 3.12 2.76
N GLY A 443 -3.05 1.92 2.92
CA GLY A 443 -2.02 1.38 2.04
C GLY A 443 -2.59 0.54 0.90
N ILE A 444 -1.97 0.63 -0.27
CA ILE A 444 -2.32 -0.15 -1.45
C ILE A 444 -1.49 -1.44 -1.48
N LEU A 445 -2.12 -2.58 -1.75
CA LEU A 445 -1.44 -3.88 -1.84
C LEU A 445 -0.29 -3.80 -2.87
N ALA A 446 0.93 -4.05 -2.42
CA ALA A 446 2.12 -4.00 -3.26
C ALA A 446 2.77 -5.39 -3.46
N GLY A 447 2.68 -6.30 -2.49
CA GLY A 447 3.22 -7.65 -2.63
C GLY A 447 2.75 -8.61 -1.54
N LYS A 448 2.97 -9.90 -1.79
CA LYS A 448 2.57 -11.01 -0.92
C LYS A 448 3.70 -12.06 -0.87
N LEU A 449 4.06 -12.51 0.33
CA LEU A 449 4.99 -13.61 0.57
C LEU A 449 4.27 -14.71 1.35
N ASN A 450 4.15 -15.91 0.77
CA ASN A 450 3.53 -17.03 1.49
C ASN A 450 4.54 -17.63 2.46
N VAL A 451 4.04 -18.11 3.60
CA VAL A 451 4.82 -18.86 4.58
C VAL A 451 4.13 -20.19 4.85
N TRP A 452 4.87 -21.29 4.69
CA TRP A 452 4.36 -22.63 4.97
C TRP A 452 3.95 -22.78 6.43
N ALA A 453 2.77 -23.38 6.65
CA ALA A 453 2.27 -23.77 7.96
C ALA A 453 3.36 -24.44 8.81
N ASN A 454 3.71 -23.84 9.95
CA ASN A 454 4.89 -24.23 10.74
C ASN A 454 4.54 -24.84 12.11
N ALA A 455 3.29 -25.26 12.32
CA ALA A 455 2.90 -26.02 13.49
C ALA A 455 3.73 -27.31 13.62
N ALA A 456 3.93 -27.77 14.86
CA ALA A 456 4.72 -28.96 15.17
C ALA A 456 4.35 -30.22 14.36
N THR A 457 3.10 -30.37 13.91
CA THR A 457 2.62 -31.49 13.06
C THR A 457 3.30 -31.54 11.68
N ASN A 458 3.75 -30.39 11.18
CA ASN A 458 4.45 -30.25 9.91
C ASN A 458 5.97 -30.43 10.08
N HIS A 459 6.48 -30.45 11.31
CA HIS A 459 7.89 -30.72 11.61
C HIS A 459 8.15 -32.22 11.61
N LYS A 460 8.95 -32.68 10.65
CA LYS A 460 9.24 -34.10 10.47
C LYS A 460 10.63 -34.44 11.00
N GLN A 461 10.71 -35.54 11.74
CA GLN A 461 11.99 -36.04 12.27
C GLN A 461 12.31 -37.44 11.75
N LYS A 462 13.58 -37.67 11.41
CA LYS A 462 14.07 -39.01 11.03
C LYS A 462 15.26 -39.42 11.89
N LYS A 463 15.17 -40.57 12.57
CA LYS A 463 16.32 -41.18 13.26
C LYS A 463 17.29 -41.76 12.24
N VAL A 464 18.55 -41.35 12.31
CA VAL A 464 19.62 -41.80 11.40
C VAL A 464 20.73 -42.49 12.18
N VAL A 465 21.22 -43.60 11.65
CA VAL A 465 22.50 -44.19 12.04
C VAL A 465 23.53 -43.87 10.95
N PHE A 466 24.51 -43.05 11.30
CA PHE A 466 25.66 -42.71 10.48
C PHE A 466 26.73 -43.78 10.71
N VAL A 467 27.01 -44.57 9.68
CA VAL A 467 27.91 -45.71 9.74
C VAL A 467 29.23 -45.31 9.10
N GLN A 468 30.24 -45.12 9.93
CA GLN A 468 31.62 -44.87 9.50
C GLN A 468 32.28 -46.22 9.21
N LEU A 469 32.77 -46.38 7.99
CA LEU A 469 33.39 -47.62 7.55
C LEU A 469 34.90 -47.48 7.57
N THR A 470 35.56 -48.46 8.20
CA THR A 470 36.99 -48.67 8.07
C THR A 470 37.23 -49.79 7.07
N THR A 471 37.94 -49.52 5.97
CA THR A 471 38.17 -50.53 4.94
C THR A 471 39.62 -50.62 4.51
N LYS A 472 39.99 -51.78 3.96
CA LYS A 472 41.32 -52.06 3.38
C LYS A 472 41.11 -52.76 2.03
N LEU A 473 41.36 -52.05 0.93
CA LEU A 473 41.01 -52.52 -0.42
C LEU A 473 42.01 -53.50 -1.06
N SER A 474 43.22 -53.56 -0.53
CA SER A 474 44.25 -54.53 -0.94
C SER A 474 45.19 -54.85 0.21
N LYS A 475 45.94 -55.95 0.11
CA LYS A 475 46.94 -56.36 1.11
C LYS A 475 47.96 -55.25 1.41
N THR A 476 48.31 -54.46 0.38
CA THR A 476 49.31 -53.37 0.43
C THR A 476 48.72 -52.01 0.79
N SER A 477 47.39 -51.83 0.70
CA SER A 477 46.74 -50.57 1.06
C SER A 477 46.70 -50.36 2.58
N LYS A 478 46.82 -49.11 3.03
CA LYS A 478 46.56 -48.74 4.42
C LYS A 478 45.04 -48.73 4.68
N PRO A 479 44.57 -49.17 5.86
CA PRO A 479 43.19 -48.96 6.27
C PRO A 479 42.82 -47.49 6.20
N LYS A 480 41.59 -47.20 5.77
CA LYS A 480 41.03 -45.85 5.77
C LYS A 480 39.68 -45.88 6.46
N LYS A 481 39.41 -44.85 7.26
CA LYS A 481 38.17 -44.64 7.99
C LYS A 481 37.48 -43.39 7.47
N SER A 482 36.18 -43.46 7.23
CA SER A 482 35.38 -42.30 6.86
C SER A 482 35.02 -41.42 8.06
N ASP A 483 34.67 -40.15 7.79
CA ASP A 483 34.21 -39.21 8.82
C ASP A 483 32.78 -38.73 8.52
N ALA A 484 31.86 -39.01 9.44
CA ALA A 484 30.46 -38.57 9.36
C ALA A 484 30.08 -37.54 10.44
N SER A 485 31.04 -37.06 11.23
CA SER A 485 30.80 -36.19 12.39
C SER A 485 30.05 -34.89 12.06
N LYS A 486 30.24 -34.35 10.86
CA LYS A 486 29.61 -33.10 10.39
C LYS A 486 28.33 -33.31 9.59
N GLU A 487 27.98 -34.55 9.27
CA GLU A 487 26.94 -34.85 8.29
C GLU A 487 25.55 -34.53 8.79
N LYS A 488 25.26 -34.75 10.08
CA LYS A 488 23.97 -34.37 10.66
C LYS A 488 23.69 -32.88 10.49
N ALA A 489 24.66 -32.02 10.82
CA ALA A 489 24.51 -30.57 10.69
C ALA A 489 24.37 -30.14 9.22
N ARG A 490 25.18 -30.73 8.34
CA ARG A 490 25.17 -30.47 6.89
C ARG A 490 23.85 -30.88 6.23
N ILE A 491 23.30 -32.04 6.57
CA ILE A 491 22.01 -32.51 6.06
C ILE A 491 20.87 -31.64 6.60
N ASN A 492 20.87 -31.37 7.91
CA ASN A 492 19.86 -30.51 8.54
C ASN A 492 19.84 -29.10 7.96
N LYS A 493 20.98 -28.57 7.50
CA LYS A 493 21.01 -27.26 6.81
C LYS A 493 20.01 -27.23 5.65
N TYR A 494 19.98 -28.27 4.82
CA TYR A 494 19.16 -28.32 3.63
C TYR A 494 17.74 -28.85 3.89
N LEU A 495 17.61 -29.91 4.68
CA LEU A 495 16.31 -30.54 4.93
C LEU A 495 15.35 -29.66 5.73
N ASN A 496 15.88 -28.75 6.57
CA ASN A 496 15.04 -27.81 7.33
C ASN A 496 14.22 -26.88 6.43
N GLN A 497 14.63 -26.70 5.16
CA GLN A 497 13.83 -25.97 4.18
C GLN A 497 12.45 -26.61 4.00
N ALA A 498 12.33 -27.93 4.12
CA ALA A 498 11.07 -28.67 4.07
C ALA A 498 10.51 -29.02 5.46
N TYR A 499 10.96 -28.32 6.51
CA TYR A 499 10.69 -28.64 7.92
C TYR A 499 11.06 -30.08 8.33
N ILE A 500 12.03 -30.68 7.63
CA ILE A 500 12.56 -32.00 7.96
C ILE A 500 13.88 -31.83 8.71
N GLU A 501 14.05 -32.55 9.80
CA GLU A 501 15.32 -32.61 10.53
C GLU A 501 15.66 -34.02 10.98
N LEU A 502 16.95 -34.28 11.14
CA LEU A 502 17.42 -35.54 11.69
C LEU A 502 17.27 -35.51 13.22
N HIS A 503 16.61 -36.54 13.74
CA HIS A 503 16.23 -36.64 15.15
C HIS A 503 17.45 -36.50 16.08
N PRO A 504 17.32 -35.86 17.26
CA PRO A 504 18.36 -35.77 18.28
C PRO A 504 19.09 -37.10 18.55
N ASP A 505 18.35 -38.19 18.78
CA ASP A 505 18.83 -39.57 18.97
C ASP A 505 19.60 -40.22 17.81
N SER A 506 19.82 -39.53 16.69
CA SER A 506 20.66 -40.06 15.61
C SER A 506 22.06 -40.40 16.12
N LYS A 507 22.62 -41.52 15.69
CA LYS A 507 23.88 -42.09 16.22
C LYS A 507 24.95 -42.15 15.15
N ILE A 508 26.20 -42.02 15.57
CA ILE A 508 27.36 -42.37 14.76
C ILE A 508 27.91 -43.68 15.30
N ILE A 509 28.20 -44.63 14.43
CA ILE A 509 28.83 -45.90 14.78
C ILE A 509 29.96 -46.24 13.81
N ASP A 510 30.86 -47.09 14.25
CA ASP A 510 31.96 -47.62 13.46
C ASP A 510 31.70 -49.08 13.06
N ILE A 511 32.00 -49.41 11.81
CA ILE A 511 32.12 -50.79 11.35
C ILE A 511 33.49 -50.95 10.69
N ASP A 512 34.25 -51.94 11.17
CA ASP A 512 35.54 -52.32 10.60
C ASP A 512 35.37 -53.52 9.65
N LEU A 513 35.65 -53.29 8.37
CA LEU A 513 35.59 -54.29 7.30
C LEU A 513 37.00 -54.72 6.84
N THR A 514 38.07 -54.30 7.53
CA THR A 514 39.46 -54.55 7.10
C THR A 514 39.83 -56.03 7.12
N LEU A 515 39.20 -56.81 7.99
CA LEU A 515 39.38 -58.26 8.11
C LEU A 515 38.19 -59.06 7.56
N ASP A 516 37.17 -58.40 7.00
CA ASP A 516 35.97 -59.07 6.49
C ASP A 516 36.26 -59.67 5.10
N PRO A 517 36.26 -61.01 4.96
CA PRO A 517 36.63 -61.67 3.71
C PRO A 517 35.62 -61.40 2.58
N ASP A 518 34.35 -61.20 2.91
CA ASP A 518 33.28 -60.98 1.93
C ASP A 518 33.30 -59.57 1.35
N PHE A 519 33.82 -58.59 2.10
CA PHE A 519 33.90 -57.21 1.63
C PHE A 519 34.73 -57.07 0.34
N SER A 520 35.77 -57.90 0.19
CA SER A 520 36.64 -57.90 -1.00
C SER A 520 35.87 -58.07 -2.33
N ARG A 521 34.70 -58.71 -2.28
CA ARG A 521 33.82 -58.93 -3.43
C ARG A 521 33.16 -57.64 -3.94
N PHE A 522 33.16 -56.59 -3.13
CA PHE A 522 32.67 -55.26 -3.50
C PHE A 522 33.81 -54.35 -3.99
N VAL A 523 35.02 -54.86 -4.20
CA VAL A 523 36.17 -54.04 -4.60
C VAL A 523 36.53 -54.32 -6.05
N LYS A 524 36.60 -53.27 -6.89
CA LYS A 524 37.09 -53.33 -8.26
C LYS A 524 37.95 -52.11 -8.57
N ASN A 525 39.17 -52.33 -9.07
CA ASN A 525 40.12 -51.27 -9.44
C ASN A 525 40.34 -50.24 -8.33
N GLY A 526 40.42 -50.69 -7.07
CA GLY A 526 40.60 -49.81 -5.91
C GLY A 526 39.39 -48.92 -5.59
N LYS A 527 38.19 -49.28 -6.06
CA LYS A 527 36.92 -48.59 -5.83
C LYS A 527 35.85 -49.55 -5.33
N ILE A 528 34.81 -49.01 -4.69
CA ILE A 528 33.71 -49.78 -4.11
C ILE A 528 32.56 -49.94 -5.12
N LEU A 529 32.15 -51.16 -5.37
CA LEU A 529 31.00 -51.53 -6.20
C LEU A 529 29.69 -51.42 -5.41
N THR A 530 28.60 -51.06 -6.09
CA THR A 530 27.25 -51.07 -5.51
C THR A 530 26.65 -52.49 -5.41
N LYS A 531 27.26 -53.46 -6.11
CA LYS A 531 26.90 -54.89 -6.08
C LYS A 531 28.18 -55.73 -6.10
N SER A 532 28.20 -56.82 -5.35
CA SER A 532 29.36 -57.73 -5.31
C SER A 532 29.58 -58.43 -6.64
N VAL A 533 30.81 -58.91 -6.88
CA VAL A 533 31.06 -59.88 -7.94
C VAL A 533 30.54 -61.28 -7.58
N LEU A 534 30.06 -62.02 -8.59
CA LEU A 534 29.70 -63.43 -8.46
C LEU A 534 30.97 -64.26 -8.20
N VAL A 535 30.92 -65.15 -7.22
CA VAL A 535 31.95 -66.18 -7.06
C VAL A 535 31.40 -67.47 -7.69
N PRO A 536 31.97 -67.95 -8.83
CA PRO A 536 31.46 -69.13 -9.49
C PRO A 536 31.67 -70.38 -8.63
N LYS A 537 30.78 -71.37 -8.81
CA LYS A 537 30.95 -72.71 -8.23
C LYS A 537 32.32 -73.25 -8.65
N LYS A 538 33.09 -73.76 -7.69
CA LYS A 538 34.31 -74.51 -7.99
C LYS A 538 34.02 -76.00 -7.85
N PRO A 539 34.15 -76.80 -8.93
CA PRO A 539 33.94 -78.24 -8.85
C PRO A 539 34.96 -78.89 -7.91
N ALA A 540 34.60 -80.04 -7.36
CA ALA A 540 35.55 -80.84 -6.60
C ALA A 540 36.73 -81.25 -7.51
N VAL A 541 37.95 -81.21 -6.97
CA VAL A 541 39.16 -81.66 -7.66
C VAL A 541 39.67 -82.88 -6.91
N ALA A 542 39.83 -84.01 -7.62
CA ALA A 542 40.36 -85.24 -7.03
C ALA A 542 41.82 -85.06 -6.59
N ALA A 543 42.24 -85.82 -5.58
CA ALA A 543 43.64 -85.83 -5.15
C ALA A 543 44.55 -86.34 -6.29
N THR A 544 45.74 -85.74 -6.40
CA THR A 544 46.83 -86.26 -7.25
C THR A 544 47.99 -86.72 -6.37
N SER A 545 49.04 -87.29 -6.97
CA SER A 545 50.25 -87.70 -6.23
C SER A 545 50.97 -86.53 -5.53
N THR A 546 50.68 -85.28 -5.90
CA THR A 546 51.34 -84.08 -5.37
C THR A 546 50.38 -83.05 -4.77
N THR A 547 49.06 -83.23 -4.87
CA THR A 547 48.05 -82.30 -4.33
C THR A 547 46.87 -82.99 -3.64
N PRO A 548 46.42 -82.50 -2.47
CA PRO A 548 45.24 -83.03 -1.78
C PRO A 548 43.94 -82.75 -2.55
N ALA A 549 42.93 -83.59 -2.34
CA ALA A 549 41.59 -83.36 -2.88
C ALA A 549 41.00 -82.03 -2.38
N MET A 550 40.35 -81.29 -3.26
CA MET A 550 39.60 -80.08 -2.90
C MET A 550 38.11 -80.36 -2.98
N ALA A 551 37.40 -80.12 -1.88
CA ALA A 551 35.95 -80.21 -1.84
C ALA A 551 35.29 -79.18 -2.78
N GLU A 552 34.11 -79.52 -3.28
CA GLU A 552 33.28 -78.58 -4.04
C GLU A 552 33.01 -77.33 -3.21
N LYS A 553 33.15 -76.14 -3.82
CA LYS A 553 32.72 -74.88 -3.20
C LYS A 553 31.49 -74.35 -3.91
N PRO A 554 30.38 -74.08 -3.19
CA PRO A 554 29.17 -73.54 -3.80
C PRO A 554 29.43 -72.14 -4.36
N ALA A 555 28.62 -71.75 -5.36
CA ALA A 555 28.63 -70.39 -5.87
C ALA A 555 28.15 -69.41 -4.78
N ILE A 556 28.76 -68.23 -4.71
CA ILE A 556 28.29 -67.15 -3.83
C ILE A 556 27.59 -66.10 -4.69
N PRO A 557 26.26 -65.93 -4.56
CA PRO A 557 25.47 -65.08 -5.44
C PRO A 557 25.79 -63.60 -5.27
N ILE A 558 25.42 -62.79 -6.26
CA ILE A 558 25.54 -61.33 -6.21
C ILE A 558 24.61 -60.78 -5.13
N GLN A 559 25.15 -59.91 -4.27
CA GLN A 559 24.39 -59.16 -3.28
C GLN A 559 24.60 -57.65 -3.51
N THR A 560 23.62 -56.83 -3.12
CA THR A 560 23.82 -55.37 -3.10
C THR A 560 24.73 -54.98 -1.93
N LEU A 561 25.49 -53.89 -2.10
CA LEU A 561 26.35 -53.38 -1.03
C LEU A 561 25.53 -53.00 0.20
N THR A 562 24.35 -52.43 0.00
CA THR A 562 23.48 -51.97 1.09
C THR A 562 22.89 -53.11 1.90
N ASP A 563 22.50 -54.22 1.27
CA ASP A 563 22.01 -55.39 2.00
C ASP A 563 23.14 -56.04 2.80
N TYR A 564 24.33 -56.11 2.21
CA TYR A 564 25.53 -56.57 2.91
C TYR A 564 25.84 -55.69 4.12
N LEU A 565 25.91 -54.37 3.96
CA LEU A 565 26.22 -53.46 5.06
C LEU A 565 25.14 -53.46 6.14
N LYS A 566 23.86 -53.56 5.77
CA LYS A 566 22.75 -53.70 6.73
C LYS A 566 22.88 -54.97 7.56
N SER A 567 23.36 -56.07 6.98
CA SER A 567 23.60 -57.32 7.73
C SER A 567 24.70 -57.21 8.79
N LYS A 568 25.56 -56.18 8.70
CA LYS A 568 26.61 -55.89 9.69
C LYS A 568 26.14 -55.00 10.84
N LEU A 569 24.90 -54.49 10.78
CA LEU A 569 24.34 -53.62 11.81
C LEU A 569 23.65 -54.44 12.91
N ASP A 570 23.75 -53.93 14.14
CA ASP A 570 22.95 -54.40 15.27
C ASP A 570 21.45 -54.19 14.96
N THR A 571 20.64 -55.20 15.32
CA THR A 571 19.19 -55.21 15.16
C THR A 571 18.48 -53.98 15.75
N LYS A 572 19.05 -53.31 16.77
CA LYS A 572 18.48 -52.07 17.33
C LYS A 572 18.40 -50.92 16.33
N TYR A 573 19.16 -50.97 15.23
CA TYR A 573 19.15 -49.97 14.17
C TYR A 573 18.21 -50.33 13.00
N LEU A 574 17.41 -51.40 13.10
CA LEU A 574 16.49 -51.80 12.03
C LEU A 574 15.50 -50.68 11.65
N THR A 575 15.03 -49.89 12.62
CA THR A 575 14.10 -48.77 12.40
C THR A 575 14.79 -47.45 12.06
N TYR A 576 16.11 -47.37 12.19
CA TYR A 576 16.88 -46.18 11.83
C TYR A 576 17.02 -46.11 10.31
N PHE A 577 17.13 -44.89 9.79
CA PHE A 577 17.65 -44.67 8.44
C PHE A 577 19.17 -44.86 8.43
N LYS A 578 19.74 -45.56 7.45
CA LYS A 578 21.15 -45.97 7.44
C LYS A 578 21.96 -45.11 6.47
N ALA A 579 22.87 -44.29 6.97
CA ALA A 579 23.76 -43.50 6.13
C ALA A 579 25.18 -44.07 6.20
N PHE A 580 25.61 -44.77 5.14
CA PHE A 580 26.92 -45.43 5.08
C PHE A 580 27.95 -44.52 4.43
N TYR A 581 29.11 -44.35 5.09
CA TYR A 581 30.18 -43.46 4.61
C TYR A 581 31.45 -44.24 4.35
N PHE A 582 32.04 -44.05 3.16
CA PHE A 582 33.31 -44.64 2.75
C PHE A 582 34.40 -43.57 2.59
N ALA A 583 35.65 -43.92 2.92
CA ALA A 583 36.83 -43.10 2.64
C ALA A 583 37.43 -43.39 1.24
N GLU A 584 36.76 -44.25 0.47
CA GLU A 584 37.12 -44.73 -0.85
C GLU A 584 36.17 -44.17 -1.91
N ASN A 585 36.63 -44.15 -3.16
CA ASN A 585 35.77 -43.78 -4.28
C ASN A 585 34.79 -44.92 -4.60
N GLY A 586 33.54 -44.58 -4.92
CA GLY A 586 32.61 -45.52 -5.52
C GLY A 586 32.95 -45.78 -6.99
N TYR A 587 32.71 -46.99 -7.46
CA TYR A 587 32.94 -47.40 -8.83
C TYR A 587 31.78 -46.93 -9.72
N HIS A 588 32.10 -46.18 -10.76
CA HIS A 588 31.20 -45.92 -11.89
C HIS A 588 31.98 -46.12 -13.20
N PRO A 589 31.37 -46.71 -14.27
CA PRO A 589 32.07 -46.94 -15.53
C PRO A 589 32.69 -45.67 -16.13
N SER A 590 32.06 -44.51 -15.92
CA SER A 590 32.49 -43.21 -16.46
C SER A 590 33.17 -42.29 -15.44
N GLY A 591 33.63 -42.81 -14.28
CA GLY A 591 34.30 -41.97 -13.27
C GLY A 591 34.27 -42.52 -11.85
N ASN A 592 34.02 -41.63 -10.89
CA ASN A 592 33.78 -41.96 -9.49
C ASN A 592 32.31 -41.75 -9.17
N LEU A 593 31.69 -42.71 -8.48
CA LEU A 593 30.38 -42.53 -7.88
C LEU A 593 30.57 -41.81 -6.54
N SER A 594 29.88 -40.68 -6.35
CA SER A 594 29.97 -39.88 -5.13
C SER A 594 28.97 -40.29 -4.06
N GLY A 595 27.81 -40.78 -4.46
CA GLY A 595 26.80 -41.32 -3.57
C GLY A 595 25.70 -42.00 -4.37
N TYR A 596 24.81 -42.70 -3.66
CA TYR A 596 23.54 -43.16 -4.23
C TYR A 596 22.52 -43.44 -3.12
N SER A 597 21.24 -43.32 -3.50
CA SER A 597 20.08 -43.85 -2.80
C SER A 597 19.04 -44.34 -3.82
N ALA A 598 17.89 -44.77 -3.34
CA ALA A 598 16.74 -45.13 -4.17
C ALA A 598 15.46 -44.51 -3.60
N LYS A 599 14.44 -44.40 -4.44
CA LYS A 599 13.10 -43.94 -4.03
C LYS A 599 12.61 -44.75 -2.82
N LYS A 600 12.17 -44.05 -1.77
CA LYS A 600 11.66 -44.64 -0.51
C LYS A 600 12.65 -45.56 0.19
N ALA A 601 13.94 -45.49 -0.15
CA ALA A 601 14.97 -46.23 0.57
C ALA A 601 15.04 -45.76 2.02
N ASP A 602 15.46 -46.65 2.90
CA ASP A 602 15.84 -46.33 4.28
C ASP A 602 17.35 -46.16 4.41
N TYR A 603 18.05 -45.86 3.31
CA TYR A 603 19.50 -45.74 3.28
C TYR A 603 20.04 -44.67 2.32
N VAL A 604 21.26 -44.23 2.60
CA VAL A 604 22.15 -43.59 1.62
C VAL A 604 23.54 -44.21 1.72
N VAL A 605 24.28 -44.18 0.61
CA VAL A 605 25.71 -44.49 0.60
C VAL A 605 26.46 -43.28 0.05
N VAL A 606 27.52 -42.87 0.75
CA VAL A 606 28.34 -41.70 0.43
C VAL A 606 29.80 -42.14 0.33
N PHE A 607 30.46 -41.73 -0.76
CA PHE A 607 31.85 -42.09 -1.07
C PHE A 607 32.77 -40.87 -1.00
N LYS A 608 34.08 -41.11 -1.08
CA LYS A 608 35.13 -40.09 -1.00
C LYS A 608 34.94 -38.90 -1.96
N SER A 609 34.42 -39.13 -3.17
CA SER A 609 34.22 -38.08 -4.17
C SER A 609 32.99 -37.19 -3.90
N ALA A 610 32.29 -37.39 -2.79
CA ALA A 610 31.18 -36.54 -2.35
C ALA A 610 31.63 -35.09 -2.13
N ASN A 611 30.76 -34.16 -2.56
CA ASN A 611 30.84 -32.76 -2.17
C ASN A 611 29.91 -32.49 -0.98
N HIS A 612 29.83 -31.23 -0.54
CA HIS A 612 29.04 -30.85 0.64
C HIS A 612 27.53 -31.05 0.48
N GLN A 613 27.00 -31.27 -0.73
CA GLN A 613 25.58 -31.51 -0.96
C GLN A 613 25.25 -32.96 -1.29
N THR A 614 26.24 -33.82 -1.58
CA THR A 614 25.98 -35.20 -2.02
C THR A 614 25.11 -35.97 -1.04
N ALA A 615 25.40 -35.94 0.26
CA ALA A 615 24.59 -36.66 1.23
C ALA A 615 23.13 -36.16 1.23
N ALA A 616 22.91 -34.84 1.30
CA ALA A 616 21.56 -34.28 1.26
C ALA A 616 20.81 -34.62 -0.04
N HIS A 617 21.50 -34.59 -1.18
CA HIS A 617 20.97 -35.03 -2.48
C HIS A 617 20.48 -36.49 -2.45
N GLU A 618 21.28 -37.41 -1.91
CA GLU A 618 20.86 -38.81 -1.77
C GLU A 618 19.71 -39.01 -0.78
N PHE A 619 19.68 -38.24 0.31
CA PHE A 619 18.56 -38.25 1.26
C PHE A 619 17.26 -37.81 0.57
N LEU A 620 17.30 -36.77 -0.26
CA LEU A 620 16.14 -36.28 -0.99
C LEU A 620 15.61 -37.31 -2.01
N HIS A 621 16.48 -38.10 -2.64
CA HIS A 621 16.04 -39.25 -3.44
C HIS A 621 15.27 -40.29 -2.61
N SER A 622 15.73 -40.56 -1.39
CA SER A 622 15.01 -41.44 -0.45
C SER A 622 13.62 -40.89 -0.07
N PHE A 623 13.44 -39.58 -0.15
CA PHE A 623 12.17 -38.86 0.06
C PHE A 623 11.31 -38.75 -1.21
N SER A 624 11.54 -39.65 -2.18
CA SER A 624 10.79 -39.75 -3.44
C SER A 624 10.95 -38.56 -4.37
N LEU A 625 12.04 -37.80 -4.26
CA LEU A 625 12.32 -36.73 -5.20
C LEU A 625 13.25 -37.20 -6.33
N PRO A 626 12.86 -37.09 -7.61
CA PRO A 626 13.75 -37.35 -8.74
C PRO A 626 14.63 -36.14 -9.06
N HIS A 627 15.60 -36.32 -9.96
CA HIS A 627 16.39 -35.20 -10.49
C HIS A 627 15.49 -34.16 -11.17
N THR A 628 15.87 -32.88 -11.11
CA THR A 628 15.11 -31.79 -11.74
C THR A 628 14.99 -31.93 -13.25
N PHE A 629 15.92 -32.60 -13.91
CA PHE A 629 15.87 -32.87 -15.36
C PHE A 629 15.11 -34.15 -15.71
N THR A 630 14.46 -34.80 -14.74
CA THR A 630 13.65 -36.00 -14.99
C THR A 630 12.30 -35.61 -15.58
N ASN A 631 11.93 -36.26 -16.67
CA ASN A 631 10.59 -36.19 -17.26
C ASN A 631 9.55 -36.93 -16.40
N SER A 632 8.32 -36.42 -16.34
CA SER A 632 7.16 -37.12 -15.75
C SER A 632 6.91 -38.51 -16.39
N GLU A 633 7.33 -38.70 -17.64
CA GLU A 633 7.27 -39.97 -18.37
C GLU A 633 8.30 -41.01 -17.85
N SER A 634 9.30 -40.58 -17.09
CA SER A 634 10.24 -41.47 -16.39
C SER A 634 9.69 -41.94 -15.04
N THR A 635 9.06 -41.03 -14.29
CA THR A 635 8.40 -41.31 -13.01
C THR A 635 7.34 -40.26 -12.72
N THR A 636 6.21 -40.69 -12.15
CA THR A 636 5.12 -39.79 -11.75
C THR A 636 5.50 -38.82 -10.62
N ASP A 637 6.61 -39.07 -9.91
CA ASP A 637 7.11 -38.14 -8.89
C ASP A 637 7.86 -36.93 -9.48
N ALA A 638 8.17 -36.95 -10.79
CA ALA A 638 8.80 -35.84 -11.49
C ALA A 638 7.71 -34.91 -12.02
N GLU A 639 7.34 -33.91 -11.23
CA GLU A 639 6.23 -33.02 -11.60
C GLU A 639 6.63 -32.00 -12.68
N PHE A 640 7.84 -31.45 -12.57
CA PHE A 640 8.38 -30.47 -13.51
C PHE A 640 9.80 -30.82 -13.92
N THR A 641 10.10 -30.55 -15.19
CA THR A 641 11.37 -30.86 -15.82
C THR A 641 12.09 -29.56 -16.20
N TYR A 642 13.37 -29.50 -15.86
CA TYR A 642 14.24 -28.36 -16.10
C TYR A 642 15.47 -28.81 -16.92
N ILE A 643 16.07 -27.88 -17.67
CA ILE A 643 17.35 -28.16 -18.35
C ILE A 643 18.41 -28.53 -17.29
N ALA A 644 19.09 -29.65 -17.51
CA ALA A 644 20.13 -30.12 -16.60
C ALA A 644 21.29 -29.10 -16.50
N LYS A 645 21.85 -28.97 -15.30
CA LYS A 645 22.96 -28.06 -14.97
C LYS A 645 22.62 -26.57 -15.10
N LYS A 646 21.35 -26.22 -15.02
CA LYS A 646 20.87 -24.83 -15.12
C LYS A 646 20.14 -24.37 -13.87
N THR A 647 20.22 -25.12 -12.77
CA THR A 647 19.56 -24.73 -11.51
C THR A 647 20.51 -24.82 -10.31
N ASP A 648 20.11 -24.12 -9.26
CA ASP A 648 20.71 -24.14 -7.93
C ASP A 648 20.11 -25.23 -7.03
N ASN A 649 19.21 -26.03 -7.60
CA ASN A 649 18.47 -27.05 -6.89
C ASN A 649 19.38 -28.20 -6.44
N LEU A 650 19.14 -28.71 -5.24
CA LEU A 650 19.91 -29.82 -4.68
C LEU A 650 19.86 -31.09 -5.55
N LEU A 651 18.81 -31.28 -6.36
CA LEU A 651 18.63 -32.43 -7.24
C LEU A 651 19.03 -32.19 -8.70
N ASP A 652 19.75 -31.11 -9.00
CA ASP A 652 20.34 -30.90 -10.32
C ASP A 652 21.81 -31.35 -10.37
N TYR A 653 22.33 -31.54 -11.57
CA TYR A 653 23.72 -31.91 -11.83
C TYR A 653 24.62 -30.72 -12.11
N SER A 654 24.24 -29.50 -11.71
CA SER A 654 25.09 -28.30 -11.85
C SER A 654 26.46 -28.42 -11.18
N HIS A 655 26.65 -29.38 -10.25
CA HIS A 655 27.98 -29.74 -9.73
C HIS A 655 28.97 -30.32 -10.77
N ASN A 656 28.48 -30.68 -11.95
CA ASN A 656 29.28 -31.17 -13.09
C ASN A 656 29.61 -30.05 -14.09
N ILE A 657 29.51 -28.78 -13.68
CA ILE A 657 29.99 -27.64 -14.46
C ILE A 657 31.47 -27.47 -14.15
N THR A 658 32.31 -27.61 -15.18
CA THR A 658 33.75 -27.41 -15.06
C THR A 658 34.01 -25.92 -14.80
N SER A 659 34.89 -25.60 -13.84
CA SER A 659 35.35 -24.23 -13.58
C SER A 659 34.27 -23.27 -13.06
N ASP A 660 33.29 -23.76 -12.29
CA ASP A 660 32.32 -22.88 -11.62
C ASP A 660 33.00 -22.07 -10.50
N PRO A 661 33.06 -20.71 -10.61
CA PRO A 661 33.64 -19.85 -9.58
C PRO A 661 32.86 -19.90 -8.25
N ASN A 662 31.61 -20.38 -8.25
CA ASN A 662 30.74 -20.45 -7.08
C ASN A 662 30.81 -21.80 -6.35
N ASN A 663 31.78 -22.66 -6.70
CA ASN A 663 32.01 -23.96 -6.05
C ASN A 663 30.73 -24.82 -5.94
N ASN A 664 29.85 -24.77 -6.94
CA ASN A 664 28.64 -25.58 -7.03
C ASN A 664 27.71 -25.41 -5.83
N ASN A 665 27.42 -24.16 -5.45
CA ASN A 665 26.59 -23.72 -4.31
C ASN A 665 25.09 -24.10 -4.42
N ARG A 666 24.75 -25.28 -4.96
CA ARG A 666 23.38 -25.81 -4.93
C ARG A 666 22.86 -25.80 -3.50
N CYS A 667 21.68 -25.24 -3.29
CA CYS A 667 21.11 -25.12 -1.96
C CYS A 667 19.59 -25.09 -1.91
N SER A 668 18.88 -24.95 -3.03
CA SER A 668 17.43 -24.77 -3.01
C SER A 668 16.65 -26.09 -3.11
N LEU A 669 15.44 -26.06 -2.55
CA LEU A 669 14.33 -26.93 -2.88
C LEU A 669 13.20 -26.08 -3.48
N TYR A 670 12.50 -26.63 -4.46
CA TYR A 670 11.36 -25.94 -5.07
C TYR A 670 10.06 -26.24 -4.34
N TYR A 671 9.06 -25.38 -4.54
CA TYR A 671 7.70 -25.48 -3.98
C TYR A 671 7.14 -26.92 -4.01
N TRP A 672 7.18 -27.58 -5.17
CA TRP A 672 6.63 -28.94 -5.31
C TRP A 672 7.49 -30.01 -4.62
N GLN A 673 8.81 -29.79 -4.57
CA GLN A 673 9.73 -30.71 -3.89
C GLN A 673 9.60 -30.61 -2.38
N TRP A 674 9.36 -29.40 -1.86
CA TRP A 674 9.05 -29.16 -0.45
C TRP A 674 7.88 -30.03 0.00
N ILE A 675 6.76 -29.97 -0.74
CA ILE A 675 5.54 -30.72 -0.43
C ILE A 675 5.81 -32.22 -0.43
N THR A 676 6.49 -32.70 -1.48
CA THR A 676 6.76 -34.13 -1.67
C THR A 676 7.71 -34.66 -0.59
N ALA A 677 8.77 -33.91 -0.28
CA ALA A 677 9.72 -34.30 0.76
C ALA A 677 9.06 -34.34 2.14
N ASN A 678 8.31 -33.29 2.53
CA ASN A 678 7.68 -33.24 3.85
C ASN A 678 6.68 -34.39 4.03
N LYS A 679 5.84 -34.67 3.02
CA LYS A 679 4.87 -35.77 3.04
C LYS A 679 5.50 -37.16 3.02
N SER A 680 6.77 -37.28 2.65
CA SER A 680 7.45 -38.58 2.60
C SER A 680 7.77 -39.16 3.99
N ILE A 681 7.72 -38.33 5.03
CA ILE A 681 7.96 -38.72 6.42
C ILE A 681 6.64 -38.62 7.16
N THR A 682 6.18 -39.76 7.67
CA THR A 682 4.93 -39.87 8.44
C THR A 682 5.17 -39.62 9.91
#